data_AF-A0A3A0CV83-F1
#
_entry.id   AF-A0A3A0CV83-F1
#
_cell.length_a   1.000
_cell.length_b   1.000
_cell.length_c   1.000
_cell.angle_alpha   90.00
_cell.angle_beta   90.00
_cell.angle_gamma   90.00
#
_symmetry.space_group_name_H-M   'P 1'
#
loop_
_entity.id
_entity.type
_entity.pdbx_description
1 polymer ?
#
loop_
_entity_poly.entity_id
_entity_poly.type
_entity_poly.pdbx_seq_one_letter_code
_entity_poly.pdbx_strand_id
1 'polypeptide(L)'
;MKAFNRWSENMNSIRCGAVLAPSVVLALLLPVRGEPAGKASNAERINVAGTFNNWTTGDSAYRMTLVDGRYELVRGLPAGRYEFKFVFNGSWDRHFGDAGNGRVEQPGGNIALVVHASGAQRIWLDPAARRWGHERAEPAAPFAVIRVLRGEKPGEYVLDGSLCEVPPTMKRTFAWKVEKSAGGELAVTDADRMLARVTVPTPGGYRIRLAVGEGKGVDGASTVRTWEVRPEELDARLPATEFRWSPSGSWARKSLPIERVEVVGDFNGWRPGSTPMHAATPAGPYTARVMLEDGLYQYKFLVNGVDFVEDPSADSRYRAPDRAGGFNSGLLVGPDAAQLGPARPDAIAAAAVQHDLHRAKYLSPISDDVIRLGVRTLADDVQAIDVLMPGNSPNGKAVEPLGAIPMQRGPGQHGFETWSCQLTARHSRLKYAFRLRDGSATRTLDATGIHESPTVKRYFEPDLSMSFKTPDWAKRVVWYQIFPERFRNGDPSNDPPSTVPWNHAWFKPYRPRGGKGYTEHGTLEDFIYDRRYGGDMQGVREKLGYLRSLGITAIYFNPVFQAPSLHKYDASDYRHIDDFFGVKGSLKDVRGETLDPATWQWSKTDLVFLEFLAEAHRMGFKVILDGVFNHVGREFWAFRDVLKHGKDSRYAGWFDIKSFKPFHYQAWDGDDGSLPRLKHDDALGLAKEVREHLFAVTRRWMDPNGDGDPSDGIDGWRLDVASDINVNFWKDWRTLVKSINPDAYIVAELWQESREWLDGRSFDAVMNYPFARSCQRFFVNRAKRITASEFDRQLKEMQGWYAPQVNYVLQNLFGSHDTDRVASMFMNPDLEYDQANRLQDNGPNYNPSKPTADCYKRLKLMVTFQMTALGAPMVYYGDEVGMYGADDPSCRKPMLWDDLPPNDDPDERIEPDVLEHYQWMIAIRHTCPALQLGTMETLCMDDEKGLYAFSRTLGSECVVVVLNNSDHRHRLDIAVPWADGTHVVRLDDRKACERIEPGLEQPAARPRIVERRIEGKPGTHHAGMPRVEGGHLRGLVLEPYTGAVFTARRAAGE
;
A
#
# COMPACT_ATOMS: atom_id res chain seq x y z
N MET A 1 -32.40 -43.16 -2.97
CA MET A 1 -32.30 -44.16 -1.87
C MET A 1 -32.70 -45.59 -2.32
N LYS A 2 -32.25 -46.06 -3.51
CA LYS A 2 -32.39 -47.47 -3.95
C LYS A 2 -31.19 -47.95 -4.81
N ALA A 3 -30.04 -47.28 -4.64
CA ALA A 3 -28.78 -47.54 -5.35
C ALA A 3 -27.58 -47.58 -4.39
N PHE A 4 -27.80 -48.02 -3.14
CA PHE A 4 -26.78 -48.04 -2.07
C PHE A 4 -26.67 -49.42 -1.36
N ASN A 5 -27.40 -50.44 -1.86
CA ASN A 5 -27.49 -51.78 -1.25
C ASN A 5 -26.91 -52.90 -2.13
N ARG A 6 -25.77 -52.67 -2.80
CA ARG A 6 -25.06 -53.72 -3.58
C ARG A 6 -23.52 -53.65 -3.47
N TRP A 7 -23.01 -53.27 -2.30
CA TRP A 7 -21.54 -53.24 -2.07
C TRP A 7 -21.16 -53.48 -0.61
N SER A 8 -21.78 -54.47 0.03
CA SER A 8 -21.51 -54.85 1.44
C SER A 8 -21.41 -56.37 1.68
N GLU A 9 -21.22 -57.17 0.63
CA GLU A 9 -21.03 -58.62 0.72
C GLU A 9 -19.75 -59.02 -0.02
N ASN A 10 -18.60 -58.85 0.66
CA ASN A 10 -17.38 -59.67 0.55
C ASN A 10 -16.22 -59.04 1.35
N MET A 11 -16.32 -59.10 2.68
CA MET A 11 -15.13 -59.09 3.54
C MET A 11 -15.12 -60.37 4.37
N ASN A 12 -14.20 -61.28 4.05
CA ASN A 12 -13.67 -62.30 4.96
C ASN A 12 -12.53 -63.07 4.29
N SER A 13 -11.27 -62.68 4.54
CA SER A 13 -10.19 -63.62 4.94
C SER A 13 -8.84 -62.93 5.21
N ILE A 14 -8.07 -63.55 6.13
CA ILE A 14 -6.60 -63.43 6.35
C ILE A 14 -6.01 -62.20 7.11
N ARG A 15 -6.02 -62.34 8.45
CA ARG A 15 -4.89 -62.32 9.44
C ARG A 15 -3.93 -61.10 9.59
N CYS A 16 -3.55 -60.89 10.86
CA CYS A 16 -2.74 -59.80 11.42
C CYS A 16 -1.24 -59.79 11.07
N GLY A 17 -0.61 -58.61 11.14
CA GLY A 17 0.85 -58.45 10.98
C GLY A 17 1.46 -57.07 11.34
N ALA A 18 1.19 -56.56 12.56
CA ALA A 18 2.00 -55.63 13.40
C ALA A 18 2.76 -54.36 12.88
N VAL A 19 2.84 -53.37 13.79
CA VAL A 19 3.89 -52.30 13.98
C VAL A 19 3.62 -50.85 13.48
N LEU A 20 3.30 -49.98 14.45
CA LEU A 20 3.64 -48.54 14.68
C LEU A 20 3.50 -47.46 13.56
N ALA A 21 2.56 -46.52 13.77
CA ALA A 21 2.82 -45.10 14.14
C ALA A 21 1.48 -44.28 14.20
N PRO A 22 1.27 -43.35 15.14
CA PRO A 22 0.03 -42.56 15.21
C PRO A 22 0.13 -41.25 14.41
N SER A 23 -0.78 -41.06 13.45
CA SER A 23 -0.94 -39.81 12.70
C SER A 23 -2.28 -39.14 13.00
N VAL A 24 -2.21 -37.85 13.34
CA VAL A 24 -3.18 -36.76 13.06
C VAL A 24 -4.67 -37.13 13.06
N VAL A 25 -5.38 -36.75 14.12
CA VAL A 25 -6.86 -36.73 14.14
C VAL A 25 -7.36 -35.52 13.34
N LEU A 26 -7.86 -35.77 12.13
CA LEU A 26 -8.57 -34.77 11.32
C LEU A 26 -10.06 -34.73 11.73
N ALA A 27 -10.47 -33.68 12.45
CA ALA A 27 -11.86 -33.52 12.89
C ALA A 27 -12.75 -32.99 11.74
N LEU A 28 -13.40 -33.89 11.01
CA LEU A 28 -14.44 -33.58 10.04
C LEU A 28 -15.76 -33.22 10.76
N LEU A 29 -16.16 -31.95 10.73
CA LEU A 29 -17.46 -31.50 11.20
C LEU A 29 -18.54 -31.71 10.12
N LEU A 30 -19.46 -32.64 10.39
CA LEU A 30 -20.72 -32.78 9.64
C LEU A 30 -21.72 -31.72 10.10
N PRO A 31 -22.47 -31.04 9.21
CA PRO A 31 -23.47 -30.07 9.61
C PRO A 31 -24.72 -30.77 10.18
N VAL A 32 -25.05 -30.43 11.43
CA VAL A 32 -26.30 -30.86 12.08
C VAL A 32 -27.49 -30.11 11.46
N ARG A 33 -28.54 -30.84 11.08
CA ARG A 33 -29.83 -30.23 10.69
C ARG A 33 -30.58 -29.74 11.93
N GLY A 34 -30.98 -28.47 11.94
CA GLY A 34 -31.81 -27.90 13.00
C GLY A 34 -32.43 -26.55 12.63
N GLU A 35 -33.63 -26.61 12.03
CA GLU A 35 -34.69 -25.57 11.93
C GLU A 35 -34.37 -24.15 11.39
N PRO A 36 -35.38 -23.46 10.81
CA PRO A 36 -35.15 -22.25 10.02
C PRO A 36 -34.95 -21.02 10.90
N ALA A 37 -33.78 -20.38 10.76
CA ALA A 37 -33.62 -19.00 11.19
C ALA A 37 -34.67 -18.12 10.49
N GLY A 38 -35.51 -17.44 11.27
CA GLY A 38 -36.53 -16.55 10.73
C GLY A 38 -35.90 -15.44 9.89
N LYS A 39 -36.47 -15.18 8.70
CA LYS A 39 -36.03 -14.10 7.82
C LYS A 39 -36.07 -12.76 8.56
N ALA A 40 -34.91 -12.23 8.93
CA ALA A 40 -34.76 -10.79 9.08
C ALA A 40 -35.05 -10.16 7.71
N SER A 41 -35.98 -9.23 7.64
CA SER A 41 -36.34 -8.58 6.38
C SER A 41 -35.23 -7.61 5.95
N ASN A 42 -34.74 -7.75 4.72
CA ASN A 42 -33.83 -6.81 4.06
C ASN A 42 -34.56 -5.49 3.68
N ALA A 43 -35.27 -4.87 4.62
CA ALA A 43 -35.82 -3.53 4.43
C ALA A 43 -34.69 -2.51 4.57
N GLU A 44 -34.51 -1.66 3.55
CA GLU A 44 -33.52 -0.59 3.59
C GLU A 44 -33.81 0.39 4.73
N ARG A 45 -32.77 0.83 5.43
CA ARG A 45 -32.93 1.78 6.54
C ARG A 45 -32.69 3.18 6.04
N ILE A 46 -33.68 4.05 6.11
CA ILE A 46 -33.56 5.44 5.69
C ILE A 46 -33.57 6.35 6.91
N ASN A 47 -32.55 7.17 7.06
CA ASN A 47 -32.48 8.24 8.04
C ASN A 47 -32.47 9.60 7.31
N VAL A 48 -32.83 10.67 8.01
CA VAL A 48 -32.74 12.05 7.50
C VAL A 48 -31.57 12.76 8.21
N ALA A 49 -30.57 13.19 7.46
CA ALA A 49 -29.37 13.86 7.97
C ALA A 49 -29.34 15.31 7.45
N GLY A 50 -29.22 16.29 8.34
CA GLY A 50 -29.31 17.71 7.97
C GLY A 50 -28.93 18.67 9.08
N THR A 51 -29.14 19.97 8.88
CA THR A 51 -28.76 21.03 9.82
C THR A 51 -29.46 20.92 11.19
N PHE A 52 -30.60 20.24 11.26
CA PHE A 52 -31.33 19.95 12.50
C PHE A 52 -30.82 18.74 13.30
N ASN A 53 -29.83 17.99 12.80
CA ASN A 53 -29.13 16.92 13.54
C ASN A 53 -27.62 16.86 13.21
N ASN A 54 -27.06 18.00 12.80
CA ASN A 54 -25.66 18.16 12.38
C ASN A 54 -25.20 17.08 11.38
N TRP A 55 -26.01 16.81 10.36
CA TRP A 55 -25.67 15.86 9.29
C TRP A 55 -25.35 14.43 9.79
N THR A 56 -25.84 14.06 10.99
CA THR A 56 -25.57 12.75 11.58
C THR A 56 -26.33 11.65 10.84
N THR A 57 -25.62 10.77 10.16
CA THR A 57 -26.23 9.73 9.31
C THR A 57 -26.94 8.63 10.10
N GLY A 58 -26.44 8.31 11.30
CA GLY A 58 -26.90 7.19 12.12
C GLY A 58 -28.06 7.49 13.08
N ASP A 59 -28.48 8.75 13.28
CA ASP A 59 -29.40 9.09 14.37
C ASP A 59 -30.76 8.38 14.22
N SER A 60 -31.02 7.45 15.14
CA SER A 60 -32.25 6.66 15.19
C SER A 60 -33.51 7.51 15.40
N ALA A 61 -33.39 8.74 15.91
CA ALA A 61 -34.48 9.69 16.00
C ALA A 61 -34.75 10.43 14.69
N TYR A 62 -33.91 10.33 13.66
CA TYR A 62 -34.26 10.79 12.31
C TYR A 62 -34.41 9.62 11.33
N ARG A 63 -34.47 8.40 11.86
CA ARG A 63 -34.91 7.21 11.13
C ARG A 63 -36.36 7.37 10.70
N MET A 64 -36.60 7.17 9.42
CA MET A 64 -37.91 7.16 8.81
C MET A 64 -38.56 5.77 8.99
N THR A 65 -39.87 5.74 9.16
CA THR A 65 -40.67 4.51 9.26
C THR A 65 -41.35 4.26 7.92
N LEU A 66 -41.31 3.04 7.41
CA LEU A 66 -42.07 2.66 6.21
C LEU A 66 -43.57 2.58 6.53
N VAL A 67 -44.36 3.43 5.88
CA VAL A 67 -45.82 3.53 5.98
C VAL A 67 -46.39 3.59 4.56
N ASP A 68 -47.27 2.65 4.22
CA ASP A 68 -47.97 2.58 2.92
C ASP A 68 -47.07 2.78 1.68
N GLY A 69 -45.87 2.15 1.70
CA GLY A 69 -44.90 2.19 0.60
C GLY A 69 -43.96 3.40 0.59
N ARG A 70 -44.14 4.37 1.50
CA ARG A 70 -43.27 5.54 1.64
C ARG A 70 -42.61 5.57 3.01
N TYR A 71 -41.42 6.14 3.10
CA TYR A 71 -40.74 6.36 4.36
C TYR A 71 -41.16 7.70 4.94
N GLU A 72 -41.62 7.74 6.19
CA GLU A 72 -42.12 8.95 6.85
C GLU A 72 -41.40 9.23 8.18
N LEU A 73 -41.21 10.52 8.49
CA LEU A 73 -40.62 11.02 9.72
C LEU A 73 -41.39 12.26 10.21
N VAL A 74 -41.96 12.23 11.41
CA VAL A 74 -42.66 13.39 12.01
C VAL A 74 -41.80 14.01 13.11
N ARG A 75 -41.33 15.25 12.95
CA ARG A 75 -40.50 15.95 13.95
C ARG A 75 -40.89 17.41 14.15
N GLY A 76 -40.79 17.89 15.38
CA GLY A 76 -40.93 19.31 15.70
C GLY A 76 -39.76 20.10 15.13
N LEU A 77 -40.03 21.04 14.22
CA LEU A 77 -39.04 21.98 13.70
C LEU A 77 -39.47 23.42 14.02
N PRO A 78 -38.57 24.26 14.55
CA PRO A 78 -38.79 25.70 14.64
C PRO A 78 -39.04 26.36 13.27
N ALA A 79 -39.62 27.55 13.26
CA ALA A 79 -39.67 28.37 12.05
C ALA A 79 -38.25 28.77 11.62
N GLY A 80 -37.89 28.51 10.37
CA GLY A 80 -36.52 28.68 9.88
C GLY A 80 -36.26 27.97 8.56
N ARG A 81 -35.02 28.10 8.05
CA ARG A 81 -34.54 27.39 6.86
C ARG A 81 -33.57 26.30 7.29
N TYR A 82 -33.82 25.09 6.81
CA TYR A 82 -33.03 23.89 7.07
C TYR A 82 -32.51 23.33 5.75
N GLU A 83 -31.44 22.55 5.84
CA GLU A 83 -30.90 21.78 4.73
C GLU A 83 -30.71 20.33 5.18
N PHE A 84 -31.07 19.36 4.34
CA PHE A 84 -30.94 17.95 4.68
C PHE A 84 -30.78 17.04 3.45
N LYS A 85 -30.48 15.76 3.70
CA LYS A 85 -30.45 14.65 2.74
C LYS A 85 -31.06 13.40 3.40
N PHE A 86 -31.57 12.48 2.60
CA PHE A 86 -31.93 11.15 3.07
C PHE A 86 -30.73 10.21 2.91
N VAL A 87 -30.39 9.44 3.93
CA VAL A 87 -29.20 8.57 3.93
C VAL A 87 -29.59 7.13 4.22
N PHE A 88 -28.96 6.19 3.53
CA PHE A 88 -29.34 4.78 3.56
C PHE A 88 -28.32 3.98 4.38
N ASN A 89 -28.84 3.09 5.23
CA ASN A 89 -28.08 2.19 6.08
C ASN A 89 -27.04 2.88 7.00
N GLY A 90 -27.24 4.17 7.29
CA GLY A 90 -26.36 4.95 8.16
C GLY A 90 -25.06 5.45 7.51
N SER A 91 -24.88 5.30 6.20
CA SER A 91 -23.70 5.79 5.48
C SER A 91 -24.03 6.87 4.44
N TRP A 92 -23.02 7.63 4.05
CA TRP A 92 -23.10 8.59 2.94
C TRP A 92 -22.98 7.92 1.56
N ASP A 93 -22.48 6.69 1.48
CA ASP A 93 -22.28 5.91 0.24
C ASP A 93 -23.54 5.84 -0.63
N ARG A 94 -24.71 5.82 0.02
CA ARG A 94 -25.99 5.97 -0.63
C ARG A 94 -26.85 7.00 0.10
N HIS A 95 -27.08 8.12 -0.58
CA HIS A 95 -27.91 9.20 -0.10
C HIS A 95 -28.71 9.85 -1.24
N PHE A 96 -29.90 10.34 -0.90
CA PHE A 96 -30.80 11.07 -1.79
C PHE A 96 -30.83 12.56 -1.38
N GLY A 97 -30.46 13.44 -2.31
CA GLY A 97 -30.47 14.89 -2.16
C GLY A 97 -31.41 15.58 -3.15
N ASP A 98 -31.41 16.90 -3.19
CA ASP A 98 -32.34 17.68 -4.02
C ASP A 98 -32.10 17.49 -5.52
N ALA A 99 -33.18 17.32 -6.27
CA ALA A 99 -33.22 17.30 -7.74
C ALA A 99 -34.29 18.27 -8.30
N GLY A 100 -34.78 19.20 -7.47
CA GLY A 100 -35.82 20.18 -7.79
C GLY A 100 -37.24 19.61 -7.83
N ASN A 101 -38.25 20.48 -7.70
CA ASN A 101 -39.68 20.14 -7.84
C ASN A 101 -40.17 18.94 -6.98
N GLY A 102 -39.58 18.73 -5.81
CA GLY A 102 -39.91 17.61 -4.92
C GLY A 102 -39.42 16.24 -5.41
N ARG A 103 -38.39 16.20 -6.26
CA ARG A 103 -37.65 14.99 -6.65
C ARG A 103 -36.36 14.86 -5.85
N VAL A 104 -35.78 13.65 -5.86
CA VAL A 104 -34.47 13.38 -5.28
C VAL A 104 -33.54 12.57 -6.18
N GLU A 105 -32.25 12.86 -6.12
CA GLU A 105 -31.20 12.18 -6.88
C GLU A 105 -30.04 11.70 -6.01
N GLN A 106 -29.15 10.87 -6.59
CA GLN A 106 -27.99 10.27 -5.91
C GLN A 106 -26.73 10.44 -6.79
N PRO A 107 -25.65 11.05 -6.26
CA PRO A 107 -25.65 11.96 -5.12
C PRO A 107 -26.41 13.25 -5.51
N GLY A 108 -27.30 13.73 -4.63
CA GLY A 108 -28.04 14.98 -4.87
C GLY A 108 -27.54 16.15 -4.04
N GLY A 109 -28.02 17.36 -4.34
CA GLY A 109 -27.74 18.57 -3.56
C GLY A 109 -28.36 18.56 -2.16
N ASN A 110 -28.15 19.61 -1.38
CA ASN A 110 -28.82 19.77 -0.09
C ASN A 110 -30.30 20.13 -0.30
N ILE A 111 -31.22 19.36 0.27
CA ILE A 111 -32.66 19.64 0.22
C ILE A 111 -32.98 20.81 1.14
N ALA A 112 -33.34 21.94 0.56
CA ALA A 112 -33.79 23.12 1.31
C ALA A 112 -35.23 22.96 1.81
N LEU A 113 -35.43 23.13 3.11
CA LEU A 113 -36.73 23.09 3.78
C LEU A 113 -36.99 24.43 4.49
N VAL A 114 -38.08 25.11 4.15
CA VAL A 114 -38.49 26.35 4.82
C VAL A 114 -39.72 26.07 5.68
N VAL A 115 -39.54 26.15 7.00
CA VAL A 115 -40.62 26.01 7.97
C VAL A 115 -41.15 27.40 8.31
N HIS A 116 -42.35 27.74 7.85
CA HIS A 116 -42.93 29.08 8.01
C HIS A 116 -43.43 29.36 9.44
N ALA A 117 -43.81 28.33 10.20
CA ALA A 117 -44.26 28.44 11.58
C ALA A 117 -43.82 27.20 12.37
N SER A 118 -43.30 27.40 13.58
CA SER A 118 -42.80 26.33 14.45
C SER A 118 -43.89 25.28 14.72
N GLY A 119 -43.56 24.00 14.54
CA GLY A 119 -44.51 22.91 14.75
C GLY A 119 -44.00 21.56 14.23
N ALA A 120 -44.78 20.51 14.43
CA ALA A 120 -44.48 19.19 13.88
C ALA A 120 -44.57 19.22 12.34
N GLN A 121 -43.52 18.71 11.69
CA GLN A 121 -43.40 18.53 10.25
C GLN A 121 -43.29 17.04 9.97
N ARG A 122 -44.16 16.51 9.11
CA ARG A 122 -43.99 15.19 8.49
C ARG A 122 -43.14 15.39 7.24
N ILE A 123 -41.92 14.86 7.25
CA ILE A 123 -41.06 14.71 6.07
C ILE A 123 -41.24 13.29 5.56
N TRP A 124 -41.45 13.12 4.25
CA TRP A 124 -41.62 11.81 3.64
C TRP A 124 -40.77 11.65 2.37
N LEU A 125 -40.41 10.41 2.08
CA LEU A 125 -39.67 9.97 0.91
C LEU A 125 -40.35 8.74 0.30
N ASP A 126 -40.58 8.79 -1.01
CA ASP A 126 -40.85 7.62 -1.85
C ASP A 126 -39.56 7.31 -2.64
N PRO A 127 -38.77 6.28 -2.24
CA PRO A 127 -37.54 5.95 -2.92
C PRO A 127 -37.77 5.39 -4.33
N ALA A 128 -38.90 4.73 -4.57
CA ALA A 128 -39.22 4.11 -5.85
C ALA A 128 -39.68 5.14 -6.87
N ALA A 129 -40.49 6.13 -6.46
CA ALA A 129 -40.86 7.27 -7.29
C ALA A 129 -39.77 8.36 -7.37
N ARG A 130 -38.71 8.26 -6.56
CA ARG A 130 -37.69 9.30 -6.32
C ARG A 130 -38.30 10.67 -6.01
N ARG A 131 -39.33 10.67 -5.15
CA ARG A 131 -40.03 11.90 -4.71
C ARG A 131 -39.96 12.07 -3.22
N TRP A 132 -39.84 13.31 -2.77
CA TRP A 132 -39.95 13.66 -1.37
C TRP A 132 -41.01 14.76 -1.20
N GLY A 133 -41.43 14.96 0.03
CA GLY A 133 -42.24 16.11 0.40
C GLY A 133 -42.23 16.35 1.90
N HIS A 134 -42.87 17.45 2.29
CA HIS A 134 -43.14 17.75 3.68
C HIS A 134 -44.53 18.36 3.84
N GLU A 135 -45.13 18.16 5.00
CA GLU A 135 -46.38 18.77 5.41
C GLU A 135 -46.41 19.00 6.93
N ARG A 136 -47.28 19.90 7.40
CA ARG A 136 -47.47 20.11 8.83
C ARG A 136 -48.29 18.96 9.43
N ALA A 137 -47.85 18.44 10.56
CA ALA A 137 -48.51 17.35 11.28
C ALA A 137 -49.14 17.83 12.61
N GLU A 138 -50.18 17.12 13.06
CA GLU A 138 -50.69 17.21 14.43
C GLU A 138 -49.73 16.49 15.41
N PRO A 139 -49.41 17.06 16.58
CA PRO A 139 -48.52 16.44 17.56
C PRO A 139 -49.19 15.26 18.28
N ALA A 140 -48.45 14.17 18.47
CA ALA A 140 -49.02 12.88 18.92
C ALA A 140 -49.10 12.69 20.45
N ALA A 141 -48.30 13.41 21.24
CA ALA A 141 -48.37 13.40 22.71
C ALA A 141 -47.55 14.55 23.32
N PRO A 142 -48.01 15.18 24.42
CA PRO A 142 -47.28 16.27 25.06
C PRO A 142 -46.13 15.80 26.00
N PHE A 143 -45.19 16.73 26.18
CA PHE A 143 -44.21 16.89 27.27
C PHE A 143 -42.74 16.52 27.02
N ALA A 144 -41.90 17.43 27.52
CA ALA A 144 -40.48 17.61 27.20
C ALA A 144 -39.57 16.40 27.43
N VAL A 145 -38.89 15.99 26.37
CA VAL A 145 -37.72 15.09 26.40
C VAL A 145 -36.50 15.89 25.95
N ILE A 146 -35.38 15.75 26.67
CA ILE A 146 -34.05 16.11 26.15
C ILE A 146 -33.32 14.82 25.75
N ARG A 147 -32.52 14.89 24.69
CA ARG A 147 -31.57 13.84 24.30
C ARG A 147 -30.16 14.35 24.54
N VAL A 148 -29.29 13.44 24.99
CA VAL A 148 -27.85 13.67 25.08
C VAL A 148 -27.19 12.64 24.15
N LEU A 149 -26.47 13.14 23.15
CA LEU A 149 -25.79 12.35 22.13
C LEU A 149 -24.28 12.61 22.22
N ARG A 150 -23.46 11.66 21.77
CA ARG A 150 -22.00 11.87 21.67
C ARG A 150 -21.69 12.74 20.45
N GLY A 151 -20.81 13.72 20.62
CA GLY A 151 -20.28 14.55 19.53
C GLY A 151 -19.19 13.85 18.72
N GLU A 152 -18.70 14.52 17.67
CA GLU A 152 -17.68 13.98 16.75
C GLU A 152 -16.29 13.88 17.41
N LYS A 153 -16.07 14.60 18.51
CA LYS A 153 -14.79 14.67 19.23
C LYS A 153 -14.88 13.95 20.58
N PRO A 154 -13.82 13.27 21.05
CA PRO A 154 -13.79 12.69 22.39
C PRO A 154 -14.15 13.70 23.49
N GLY A 155 -15.10 13.34 24.34
CA GLY A 155 -15.60 14.21 25.42
C GLY A 155 -16.61 15.28 24.99
N GLU A 156 -16.85 15.49 23.69
CA GLU A 156 -17.94 16.36 23.24
C GLU A 156 -19.29 15.62 23.30
N TYR A 157 -20.34 16.32 23.73
CA TYR A 157 -21.71 15.83 23.73
C TYR A 157 -22.65 16.88 23.12
N VAL A 158 -23.59 16.42 22.29
CA VAL A 158 -24.66 17.23 21.72
C VAL A 158 -25.89 17.12 22.62
N LEU A 159 -26.37 18.26 23.09
CA LEU A 159 -27.60 18.42 23.84
C LEU A 159 -28.72 18.79 22.86
N ASP A 160 -29.76 17.97 22.80
CA ASP A 160 -30.87 18.15 21.87
C ASP A 160 -32.21 18.31 22.60
N GLY A 161 -32.81 19.49 22.42
CA GLY A 161 -34.12 19.87 22.94
C GLY A 161 -35.24 19.79 21.92
N SER A 162 -35.03 19.15 20.75
CA SER A 162 -36.03 19.03 19.67
C SER A 162 -37.34 18.36 20.08
N LEU A 163 -37.29 17.49 21.09
CA LEU A 163 -38.44 16.79 21.66
C LEU A 163 -39.12 17.58 22.79
N CYS A 164 -38.72 18.84 23.04
CA CYS A 164 -39.46 19.75 23.90
C CYS A 164 -40.61 20.42 23.12
N GLU A 165 -41.84 20.01 23.41
CA GLU A 165 -43.03 20.72 22.92
C GLU A 165 -43.39 21.92 23.80
N VAL A 166 -43.73 23.03 23.14
CA VAL A 166 -44.13 24.32 23.73
C VAL A 166 -45.37 24.80 22.96
N PRO A 167 -46.39 25.38 23.62
CA PRO A 167 -47.61 25.83 22.95
C PRO A 167 -47.36 26.73 21.73
N PRO A 168 -48.19 26.65 20.65
CA PRO A 168 -47.96 27.38 19.40
C PRO A 168 -47.90 28.92 19.54
N THR A 169 -48.41 29.46 20.64
CA THR A 169 -48.51 30.90 20.93
C THR A 169 -47.24 31.48 21.56
N MET A 170 -46.25 30.68 21.94
CA MET A 170 -45.05 31.10 22.66
C MET A 170 -43.81 31.07 21.76
N LYS A 171 -43.04 32.16 21.68
CA LYS A 171 -41.74 32.11 20.99
C LYS A 171 -40.78 31.21 21.78
N ARG A 172 -40.11 30.29 21.08
CA ARG A 172 -39.08 29.43 21.67
C ARG A 172 -37.72 30.13 21.62
N THR A 173 -37.29 30.75 22.70
CA THR A 173 -35.84 30.91 22.96
C THR A 173 -35.39 29.76 23.84
N PHE A 174 -34.34 29.05 23.42
CA PHE A 174 -33.68 28.02 24.23
C PHE A 174 -32.57 28.71 25.04
N ALA A 175 -32.28 28.21 26.23
CA ALA A 175 -31.04 28.53 26.93
C ALA A 175 -30.55 27.30 27.69
N TRP A 176 -29.38 26.80 27.32
CA TRP A 176 -28.74 25.65 27.96
C TRP A 176 -27.73 26.10 29.02
N LYS A 177 -27.67 25.35 30.13
CA LYS A 177 -26.65 25.49 31.17
C LYS A 177 -26.21 24.13 31.65
N VAL A 178 -24.91 23.86 31.73
CA VAL A 178 -24.37 22.59 32.24
C VAL A 178 -23.44 22.87 33.41
N GLU A 179 -23.75 22.27 34.56
CA GLU A 179 -22.99 22.40 35.79
C GLU A 179 -22.42 21.03 36.19
N LYS A 180 -21.19 20.97 36.70
CA LYS A 180 -20.69 19.79 37.41
C LYS A 180 -21.49 19.60 38.69
N SER A 181 -21.86 18.36 39.04
CA SER A 181 -22.61 18.10 40.29
C SER A 181 -21.85 18.53 41.56
N ALA A 182 -20.51 18.62 41.50
CA ALA A 182 -19.64 19.12 42.56
C ALA A 182 -19.41 20.65 42.54
N GLY A 183 -20.04 21.39 41.62
CA GLY A 183 -19.87 22.83 41.42
C GLY A 183 -18.94 23.18 40.25
N GLY A 184 -19.20 24.34 39.63
CA GLY A 184 -18.52 24.82 38.42
C GLY A 184 -19.34 24.58 37.16
N GLU A 185 -19.36 25.58 36.29
CA GLU A 185 -20.12 25.60 35.03
C GLU A 185 -19.23 25.19 33.84
N LEU A 186 -19.79 24.44 32.89
CA LEU A 186 -19.14 24.13 31.62
C LEU A 186 -19.59 25.11 30.54
N ALA A 187 -18.66 25.54 29.70
CA ALA A 187 -18.99 26.33 28.52
C ALA A 187 -19.84 25.47 27.55
N VAL A 188 -20.96 26.02 27.13
CA VAL A 188 -21.87 25.42 26.15
C VAL A 188 -21.83 26.27 24.87
N THR A 189 -21.46 25.67 23.75
CA THR A 189 -21.53 26.31 22.43
C THR A 189 -22.92 26.14 21.83
N ASP A 190 -23.36 27.14 21.05
CA ASP A 190 -24.74 27.25 20.53
C ASP A 190 -25.81 27.20 21.65
N ALA A 191 -25.50 27.70 22.85
CA ALA A 191 -26.34 27.60 24.04
C ALA A 191 -27.73 28.26 23.93
N ASP A 192 -27.98 29.10 22.92
CA ASP A 192 -29.27 29.72 22.62
C ASP A 192 -30.11 28.95 21.58
N ARG A 193 -29.58 27.84 21.05
CA ARG A 193 -30.20 27.02 20.00
C ARG A 193 -30.83 25.73 20.53
N MET A 194 -31.65 25.10 19.69
CA MET A 194 -32.32 23.83 19.99
C MET A 194 -31.34 22.65 20.12
N LEU A 195 -30.24 22.69 19.36
CA LEU A 195 -29.06 21.86 19.53
C LEU A 195 -27.96 22.72 20.13
N ALA A 196 -27.34 22.26 21.22
CA ALA A 196 -26.17 22.88 21.81
C ALA A 196 -25.07 21.84 22.02
N ARG A 197 -23.82 22.25 22.20
CA ARG A 197 -22.69 21.35 22.46
C ARG A 197 -22.04 21.67 23.78
N VAL A 198 -21.61 20.63 24.50
CA VAL A 198 -20.83 20.75 25.72
C VAL A 198 -19.65 19.79 25.68
N THR A 199 -18.46 20.28 26.02
CA THR A 199 -17.26 19.43 26.16
C THR A 199 -17.04 19.09 27.62
N VAL A 200 -17.05 17.79 27.91
CA VAL A 200 -16.88 17.20 29.23
C VAL A 200 -15.43 16.70 29.35
N PRO A 201 -14.56 17.39 30.13
CA PRO A 201 -13.11 17.10 30.14
C PRO A 201 -12.71 15.89 31.02
N THR A 202 -13.64 15.36 31.82
CA THR A 202 -13.40 14.28 32.81
C THR A 202 -14.71 13.53 33.04
N PRO A 203 -14.71 12.19 33.26
CA PRO A 203 -15.93 11.47 33.68
C PRO A 203 -16.46 12.00 35.02
N GLY A 204 -17.78 12.08 35.19
CA GLY A 204 -18.40 12.60 36.41
C GLY A 204 -19.91 12.84 36.30
N GLY A 205 -20.54 13.26 37.39
CA GLY A 205 -21.95 13.66 37.42
C GLY A 205 -22.16 15.10 36.95
N TYR A 206 -23.22 15.32 36.16
CA TYR A 206 -23.54 16.60 35.55
C TYR A 206 -25.02 16.97 35.69
N ARG A 207 -25.29 18.26 35.87
CA ARG A 207 -26.64 18.81 35.92
C ARG A 207 -26.86 19.68 34.69
N ILE A 208 -27.84 19.31 33.89
CA ILE A 208 -28.19 20.00 32.64
C ILE A 208 -29.49 20.77 32.89
N ARG A 209 -29.48 22.08 32.71
CA ARG A 209 -30.70 22.90 32.67
C ARG A 209 -30.96 23.31 31.23
N LEU A 210 -32.22 23.24 30.84
CA LEU A 210 -32.75 23.87 29.64
C LEU A 210 -33.92 24.76 30.07
N ALA A 211 -33.80 26.04 29.77
CA ALA A 211 -34.89 26.98 29.82
C ALA A 211 -35.52 27.11 28.42
N VAL A 212 -36.85 27.20 28.40
CA VAL A 212 -37.62 27.42 27.17
C VAL A 212 -38.71 28.44 27.45
N GLY A 213 -38.68 29.59 26.77
CA GLY A 213 -39.62 30.69 27.01
C GLY A 213 -39.26 31.93 26.21
N GLU A 214 -39.61 33.11 26.72
CA GLU A 214 -39.25 34.41 26.13
C GLU A 214 -38.25 35.15 27.03
N GLY A 215 -36.95 35.03 26.76
CA GLY A 215 -35.91 35.73 27.53
C GLY A 215 -34.48 35.36 27.14
N LYS A 216 -33.51 36.26 27.39
CA LYS A 216 -32.08 35.98 27.18
C LYS A 216 -31.45 35.43 28.47
N GLY A 217 -31.42 34.10 28.60
CA GLY A 217 -30.70 33.39 29.66
C GLY A 217 -31.59 32.52 30.56
N VAL A 218 -30.99 31.52 31.20
CA VAL A 218 -31.69 30.51 32.01
C VAL A 218 -32.37 31.12 33.25
N ASP A 219 -31.73 32.09 33.90
CA ASP A 219 -32.18 32.64 35.18
C ASP A 219 -33.37 33.63 35.06
N GLY A 220 -33.75 34.00 33.83
CA GLY A 220 -34.86 34.94 33.55
C GLY A 220 -36.03 34.35 32.76
N ALA A 221 -36.03 33.05 32.48
CA ALA A 221 -37.03 32.42 31.61
C ALA A 221 -38.30 31.99 32.35
N SER A 222 -39.46 32.18 31.71
CA SER A 222 -40.78 31.84 32.26
C SER A 222 -41.06 30.33 32.40
N THR A 223 -40.20 29.46 31.86
CA THR A 223 -40.20 28.02 32.18
C THR A 223 -38.78 27.47 32.14
N VAL A 224 -38.22 27.20 33.32
CA VAL A 224 -36.96 26.48 33.49
C VAL A 224 -37.25 25.04 33.87
N ARG A 225 -36.49 24.10 33.30
CA ARG A 225 -36.45 22.70 33.71
C ARG A 225 -35.00 22.29 33.95
N THR A 226 -34.81 21.44 34.96
CA THR A 226 -33.49 20.96 35.41
C THR A 226 -33.51 19.45 35.38
N TRP A 227 -32.49 18.86 34.76
CA TRP A 227 -32.23 17.43 34.68
C TRP A 227 -30.90 17.15 35.36
N GLU A 228 -30.85 16.05 36.11
CA GLU A 228 -29.63 15.58 36.75
C GLU A 228 -29.24 14.24 36.10
N VAL A 229 -28.04 14.20 35.54
CA VAL A 229 -27.45 13.06 34.82
C VAL A 229 -26.42 12.41 35.74
N ARG A 230 -26.53 11.10 35.93
CA ARG A 230 -25.72 10.37 36.91
C ARG A 230 -24.27 10.19 36.43
N PRO A 231 -23.30 9.99 37.34
CA PRO A 231 -21.90 9.83 36.98
C PRO A 231 -21.62 8.70 35.98
N GLU A 232 -22.40 7.62 36.03
CA GLU A 232 -22.32 6.47 35.12
C GLU A 232 -22.93 6.68 33.71
N GLU A 233 -23.53 7.84 33.43
CA GLU A 233 -24.28 8.09 32.18
C GLU A 233 -23.49 8.92 31.14
N LEU A 234 -22.52 9.73 31.56
CA LEU A 234 -21.65 10.53 30.67
C LEU A 234 -20.20 10.02 30.63
N ASP A 235 -20.03 8.75 30.22
CA ASP A 235 -18.72 8.09 30.10
C ASP A 235 -18.26 7.97 28.64
N ALA A 236 -17.09 8.53 28.32
CA ALA A 236 -16.48 8.51 26.99
C ALA A 236 -16.09 7.10 26.50
N ARG A 237 -16.14 6.09 27.37
CA ARG A 237 -15.83 4.67 27.06
C ARG A 237 -17.04 3.85 26.62
N LEU A 238 -18.25 4.38 26.72
CA LEU A 238 -19.47 3.67 26.31
C LEU A 238 -19.81 3.92 24.83
N PRO A 239 -20.42 2.94 24.13
CA PRO A 239 -20.97 3.14 22.79
C PRO A 239 -22.11 4.16 22.81
N ALA A 240 -22.49 4.68 21.65
CA ALA A 240 -23.53 5.70 21.51
C ALA A 240 -24.81 5.33 22.30
N THR A 241 -25.02 6.02 23.42
CA THR A 241 -26.11 5.75 24.36
C THR A 241 -27.09 6.90 24.32
N GLU A 242 -28.34 6.62 23.92
CA GLU A 242 -29.41 7.60 23.95
C GLU A 242 -30.03 7.64 25.36
N PHE A 243 -29.94 8.80 26.01
CA PHE A 243 -30.61 9.08 27.28
C PHE A 243 -31.91 9.84 27.01
N ARG A 244 -33.05 9.23 27.38
CA ARG A 244 -34.36 9.90 27.37
C ARG A 244 -34.89 10.05 28.78
N TRP A 245 -35.25 11.27 29.15
CA TRP A 245 -35.97 11.58 30.38
C TRP A 245 -37.46 11.82 30.06
N SER A 246 -38.35 11.47 30.99
CA SER A 246 -39.78 11.74 30.88
C SER A 246 -40.37 12.26 32.21
N PRO A 247 -41.56 12.90 32.21
CA PRO A 247 -42.14 13.52 33.40
C PRO A 247 -42.39 12.60 34.61
N SER A 248 -42.32 11.28 34.45
CA SER A 248 -42.36 10.31 35.57
C SER A 248 -41.06 10.23 36.38
N GLY A 249 -40.00 10.94 35.97
CA GLY A 249 -38.73 11.03 36.70
C GLY A 249 -37.73 9.91 36.43
N SER A 250 -38.04 8.96 35.55
CA SER A 250 -37.14 7.86 35.17
C SER A 250 -36.37 8.14 33.88
N TRP A 251 -35.04 8.02 33.91
CA TRP A 251 -34.22 7.88 32.72
C TRP A 251 -34.38 6.47 32.13
N ALA A 252 -34.69 6.38 30.84
CA ALA A 252 -34.68 5.11 30.10
C ALA A 252 -33.40 5.02 29.26
N ARG A 253 -32.42 4.27 29.73
CA ARG A 253 -31.20 3.95 28.96
C ARG A 253 -31.57 2.99 27.83
N LYS A 254 -31.44 3.43 26.58
CA LYS A 254 -31.60 2.55 25.41
C LYS A 254 -30.25 2.41 24.69
N SER A 255 -29.55 1.31 24.93
CA SER A 255 -28.43 0.93 24.08
C SER A 255 -28.93 0.63 22.67
N LEU A 256 -28.20 1.11 21.66
CA LEU A 256 -28.43 0.67 20.28
C LEU A 256 -28.16 -0.85 20.20
N PRO A 257 -28.94 -1.62 19.42
CA PRO A 257 -28.66 -3.03 19.23
C PRO A 257 -27.28 -3.22 18.58
N ILE A 258 -26.52 -4.20 19.05
CA ILE A 258 -25.28 -4.64 18.40
C ILE A 258 -25.69 -5.60 17.28
N GLU A 259 -25.48 -5.17 16.04
CA GLU A 259 -25.89 -5.88 14.83
C GLU A 259 -24.69 -6.50 14.11
N ARG A 260 -23.54 -5.82 14.15
CA ARG A 260 -22.24 -6.35 13.71
C ARG A 260 -21.12 -5.85 14.62
N VAL A 261 -20.07 -6.66 14.74
CA VAL A 261 -18.80 -6.27 15.34
C VAL A 261 -17.71 -6.75 14.40
N GLU A 262 -16.72 -5.92 14.15
CA GLU A 262 -15.54 -6.19 13.33
C GLU A 262 -14.30 -5.89 14.17
N VAL A 263 -13.16 -6.51 13.87
CA VAL A 263 -11.88 -6.14 14.48
C VAL A 263 -10.98 -5.50 13.43
N VAL A 264 -10.42 -4.34 13.75
CA VAL A 264 -9.64 -3.51 12.82
C VAL A 264 -8.35 -3.07 13.51
N GLY A 265 -7.23 -3.13 12.79
CA GLY A 265 -5.92 -2.86 13.37
C GLY A 265 -4.80 -2.96 12.34
N ASP A 266 -3.55 -2.91 12.82
CA ASP A 266 -2.36 -2.91 11.95
C ASP A 266 -2.30 -4.14 11.03
N PHE A 267 -2.84 -5.28 11.48
CA PHE A 267 -2.86 -6.55 10.75
C PHE A 267 -3.88 -6.63 9.59
N ASN A 268 -4.76 -5.65 9.42
CA ASN A 268 -5.65 -5.51 8.26
C ASN A 268 -5.69 -4.07 7.71
N GLY A 269 -4.62 -3.31 7.95
CA GLY A 269 -4.48 -1.93 7.48
C GLY A 269 -5.58 -0.99 7.99
N TRP A 270 -6.17 -1.29 9.16
CA TRP A 270 -7.31 -0.57 9.73
C TRP A 270 -8.57 -0.53 8.85
N ARG A 271 -8.71 -1.45 7.87
CA ARG A 271 -9.82 -1.46 6.91
C ARG A 271 -11.10 -2.09 7.50
N PRO A 272 -12.23 -1.36 7.56
CA PRO A 272 -13.54 -1.93 7.89
C PRO A 272 -13.94 -3.06 6.93
N GLY A 273 -14.73 -4.01 7.42
CA GLY A 273 -15.19 -5.18 6.67
C GLY A 273 -14.17 -6.30 6.49
N SER A 274 -12.87 -6.05 6.70
CA SER A 274 -11.80 -7.04 6.46
C SER A 274 -11.76 -8.19 7.48
N THR A 275 -12.24 -7.99 8.70
CA THR A 275 -12.23 -9.03 9.74
C THR A 275 -13.51 -8.97 10.61
N PRO A 276 -14.66 -9.42 10.06
CA PRO A 276 -15.89 -9.50 10.82
C PRO A 276 -15.78 -10.52 11.96
N MET A 277 -16.43 -10.22 13.09
CA MET A 277 -16.51 -11.07 14.26
C MET A 277 -17.88 -11.72 14.36
N HIS A 278 -17.92 -12.97 14.82
CA HIS A 278 -19.15 -13.75 14.97
C HIS A 278 -19.39 -14.09 16.44
N ALA A 279 -20.63 -13.90 16.90
CA ALA A 279 -21.09 -14.36 18.20
C ALA A 279 -21.88 -15.66 18.03
N ALA A 280 -21.62 -16.67 18.88
CA ALA A 280 -22.32 -17.95 18.83
C ALA A 280 -23.80 -17.88 19.27
N THR A 281 -24.18 -16.81 19.99
CA THR A 281 -25.56 -16.47 20.34
C THR A 281 -25.73 -14.94 20.32
N PRO A 282 -26.96 -14.40 20.21
CA PRO A 282 -27.20 -12.95 20.22
C PRO A 282 -26.79 -12.21 21.51
N ALA A 283 -26.39 -12.94 22.56
CA ALA A 283 -25.90 -12.39 23.83
C ALA A 283 -24.49 -12.93 24.20
N GLY A 284 -23.82 -13.62 23.28
CA GLY A 284 -22.50 -14.21 23.48
C GLY A 284 -21.35 -13.27 23.09
N PRO A 285 -20.10 -13.60 23.46
CA PRO A 285 -18.93 -12.85 23.02
C PRO A 285 -18.76 -12.95 21.50
N TYR A 286 -18.41 -11.84 20.87
CA TYR A 286 -18.01 -11.80 19.47
C TYR A 286 -16.57 -12.33 19.34
N THR A 287 -16.32 -13.13 18.31
CA THR A 287 -15.02 -13.79 18.11
C THR A 287 -14.59 -13.74 16.64
N ALA A 288 -13.29 -13.55 16.42
CA ALA A 288 -12.62 -13.74 15.14
C ALA A 288 -11.30 -14.48 15.39
N ARG A 289 -10.73 -15.09 14.35
CA ARG A 289 -9.39 -15.68 14.39
C ARG A 289 -8.51 -14.98 13.38
N VAL A 290 -7.44 -14.35 13.87
CA VAL A 290 -6.42 -13.67 13.07
C VAL A 290 -5.10 -14.38 13.31
N MET A 291 -4.36 -14.68 12.23
CA MET A 291 -3.00 -15.21 12.33
C MET A 291 -2.03 -14.02 12.40
N LEU A 292 -1.27 -13.92 13.49
CA LEU A 292 -0.31 -12.85 13.74
C LEU A 292 1.09 -13.45 13.98
N GLU A 293 2.12 -12.74 13.54
CA GLU A 293 3.52 -13.03 13.87
C GLU A 293 3.86 -12.45 15.27
N ASP A 294 5.08 -12.66 15.77
CA ASP A 294 5.48 -11.96 17.01
C ASP A 294 5.60 -10.46 16.71
N GLY A 295 5.03 -9.63 17.57
CA GLY A 295 5.09 -8.18 17.44
C GLY A 295 4.02 -7.50 18.29
N LEU A 296 4.16 -6.18 18.45
CA LEU A 296 3.08 -5.35 18.98
C LEU A 296 2.16 -4.93 17.84
N TYR A 297 0.86 -5.17 18.01
CA TYR A 297 -0.21 -4.74 17.12
C TYR A 297 -1.14 -3.77 17.86
N GLN A 298 -1.48 -2.67 17.21
CA GLN A 298 -2.55 -1.77 17.63
C GLN A 298 -3.86 -2.16 16.93
N TYR A 299 -4.97 -2.12 17.66
CA TYR A 299 -6.29 -2.50 17.15
C TYR A 299 -7.45 -1.85 17.92
N LYS A 300 -8.66 -1.96 17.37
CA LYS A 300 -9.95 -1.65 18.01
C LYS A 300 -11.04 -2.60 17.51
N PHE A 301 -12.17 -2.64 18.20
CA PHE A 301 -13.41 -3.20 17.66
C PHE A 301 -14.21 -2.10 16.94
N LEU A 302 -14.75 -2.40 15.76
CA LEU A 302 -15.70 -1.53 15.07
C LEU A 302 -17.11 -2.12 15.21
N VAL A 303 -17.91 -1.51 16.07
CA VAL A 303 -19.29 -1.92 16.35
C VAL A 303 -20.23 -1.19 15.40
N ASN A 304 -21.17 -1.94 14.81
CA ASN A 304 -22.15 -1.47 13.82
C ASN A 304 -21.58 -0.79 12.56
N GLY A 305 -20.25 -0.75 12.40
CA GLY A 305 -19.55 -0.06 11.32
C GLY A 305 -19.30 1.44 11.55
N VAL A 306 -19.58 1.95 12.76
CA VAL A 306 -19.44 3.39 13.09
C VAL A 306 -18.81 3.63 14.46
N ASP A 307 -19.01 2.73 15.43
CA ASP A 307 -18.52 2.89 16.79
C ASP A 307 -17.17 2.18 16.96
N PHE A 308 -16.06 2.93 16.93
CA PHE A 308 -14.75 2.41 17.31
C PHE A 308 -14.65 2.29 18.84
N VAL A 309 -14.47 1.06 19.33
CA VAL A 309 -14.42 0.69 20.75
C VAL A 309 -13.04 0.09 21.06
N GLU A 310 -12.36 0.65 22.06
CA GLU A 310 -11.16 0.03 22.64
C GLU A 310 -11.54 -1.30 23.30
N ASP A 311 -10.73 -2.34 23.12
CA ASP A 311 -10.84 -3.55 23.95
C ASP A 311 -10.54 -3.19 25.42
N PRO A 312 -11.51 -3.29 26.34
CA PRO A 312 -11.30 -2.99 27.76
C PRO A 312 -10.46 -4.05 28.48
N SER A 313 -10.18 -5.19 27.83
CA SER A 313 -9.32 -6.26 28.37
C SER A 313 -7.88 -6.21 27.85
N ALA A 314 -7.55 -5.30 26.94
CA ALA A 314 -6.21 -5.15 26.39
C ALA A 314 -5.20 -4.65 27.44
N ASP A 315 -3.95 -5.09 27.31
CA ASP A 315 -2.88 -4.71 28.22
C ASP A 315 -2.55 -3.21 28.07
N SER A 316 -2.78 -2.46 29.13
CA SER A 316 -2.61 -1.00 29.16
C SER A 316 -1.17 -0.54 28.94
N ARG A 317 -0.16 -1.43 29.12
CA ARG A 317 1.26 -1.15 28.81
C ARG A 317 1.50 -0.89 27.33
N TYR A 318 0.66 -1.45 26.46
CA TYR A 318 0.83 -1.43 25.01
C TYR A 318 -0.18 -0.51 24.28
N ARG A 319 -1.05 0.16 25.03
CA ARG A 319 -2.08 1.08 24.53
C ARG A 319 -1.44 2.35 23.94
N ALA A 320 -1.62 2.60 22.64
CA ALA A 320 -1.07 3.78 21.96
C ALA A 320 -2.13 4.89 21.75
N PRO A 321 -1.78 6.19 21.71
CA PRO A 321 -2.71 7.23 21.31
C PRO A 321 -3.16 7.06 19.85
N ASP A 322 -4.45 7.30 19.57
CA ASP A 322 -4.91 7.47 18.20
C ASP A 322 -4.77 8.94 17.76
N ARG A 323 -4.74 9.17 16.44
CA ARG A 323 -4.59 10.53 15.88
C ARG A 323 -5.84 11.41 16.02
N ALA A 324 -6.90 10.92 16.68
CA ALA A 324 -8.17 11.61 16.92
C ALA A 324 -8.42 11.95 18.40
N GLY A 325 -7.43 11.72 19.28
CA GLY A 325 -7.49 12.06 20.71
C GLY A 325 -8.09 10.96 21.61
N GLY A 326 -8.32 9.77 21.06
CA GLY A 326 -8.55 8.53 21.82
C GLY A 326 -7.29 7.67 21.89
N PHE A 327 -7.46 6.36 22.12
CA PHE A 327 -6.37 5.38 22.10
C PHE A 327 -6.73 4.13 21.32
N ASN A 328 -5.72 3.44 20.82
CA ASN A 328 -5.78 2.09 20.27
C ASN A 328 -5.45 1.07 21.37
N SER A 329 -6.08 -0.10 21.33
CA SER A 329 -5.73 -1.23 22.18
C SER A 329 -4.46 -1.89 21.66
N GLY A 330 -3.54 -2.23 22.57
CA GLY A 330 -2.29 -2.91 22.22
C GLY A 330 -2.37 -4.41 22.49
N LEU A 331 -1.87 -5.21 21.54
CA LEU A 331 -1.68 -6.65 21.67
C LEU A 331 -0.23 -7.01 21.35
N LEU A 332 0.55 -7.42 22.36
CA LEU A 332 1.83 -8.06 22.13
C LEU A 332 1.60 -9.55 21.85
N VAL A 333 2.00 -9.99 20.67
CA VAL A 333 2.04 -11.40 20.26
C VAL A 333 3.48 -11.90 20.41
N GLY A 334 3.65 -13.08 21.02
CA GLY A 334 4.97 -13.63 21.35
C GLY A 334 5.40 -13.38 22.80
N PRO A 335 6.68 -13.59 23.14
CA PRO A 335 7.17 -13.42 24.51
C PRO A 335 7.28 -11.94 24.91
N ASP A 336 7.14 -11.67 26.21
CA ASP A 336 7.26 -10.34 26.81
C ASP A 336 8.56 -10.24 27.62
N ALA A 337 9.49 -9.38 27.19
CA ALA A 337 10.78 -9.20 27.84
C ALA A 337 10.65 -8.77 29.31
N ALA A 338 9.56 -8.05 29.67
CA ALA A 338 9.33 -7.64 31.05
C ALA A 338 9.19 -8.82 32.03
N GLN A 339 8.83 -10.01 31.53
CA GLN A 339 8.71 -11.23 32.34
C GLN A 339 10.05 -11.93 32.57
N LEU A 340 11.09 -11.59 31.80
CA LEU A 340 12.43 -12.18 31.89
C LEU A 340 13.36 -11.41 32.85
N GLY A 341 13.00 -10.16 33.17
CA GLY A 341 13.84 -9.24 33.95
C GLY A 341 14.89 -8.52 33.09
N PRO A 342 15.66 -7.58 33.68
CA PRO A 342 16.71 -6.87 32.96
C PRO A 342 17.92 -7.78 32.68
N ALA A 343 18.66 -7.44 31.62
CA ALA A 343 19.98 -7.99 31.33
C ALA A 343 20.92 -7.88 32.54
N ARG A 344 21.84 -8.83 32.68
CA ARG A 344 22.80 -8.88 33.79
C ARG A 344 24.21 -9.08 33.23
N PRO A 345 25.20 -8.26 33.63
CA PRO A 345 26.59 -8.48 33.23
C PRO A 345 27.08 -9.88 33.63
N ASP A 346 27.88 -10.48 32.75
CA ASP A 346 28.44 -11.83 32.88
C ASP A 346 27.35 -12.93 32.93
N ALA A 347 26.18 -12.71 32.31
CA ALA A 347 25.09 -13.69 32.30
C ALA A 347 24.15 -13.54 31.10
N ILE A 348 24.03 -14.61 30.30
CA ILE A 348 23.13 -14.66 29.14
C ILE A 348 21.78 -15.28 29.53
N ALA A 349 20.68 -14.55 29.34
CA ALA A 349 19.30 -14.93 29.61
C ALA A 349 18.78 -15.96 28.59
N ALA A 350 19.09 -17.24 28.83
CA ALA A 350 18.78 -18.36 27.94
C ALA A 350 17.32 -18.44 27.45
N ALA A 351 16.34 -18.00 28.25
CA ALA A 351 14.92 -17.99 27.87
C ALA A 351 14.55 -16.90 26.84
N ALA A 352 15.36 -15.85 26.69
CA ALA A 352 15.18 -14.83 25.66
C ALA A 352 15.70 -15.28 24.29
N VAL A 353 16.71 -16.17 24.29
CA VAL A 353 17.44 -16.60 23.11
C VAL A 353 16.57 -17.47 22.21
N GLN A 354 16.32 -17.05 20.96
CA GLN A 354 15.51 -17.81 20.01
C GLN A 354 16.07 -17.77 18.58
N HIS A 355 16.09 -18.94 17.96
CA HIS A 355 16.29 -19.16 16.54
C HIS A 355 15.29 -20.24 16.10
N ASP A 356 14.53 -19.98 15.04
CA ASP A 356 13.48 -20.88 14.55
C ASP A 356 13.57 -21.01 13.02
N LEU A 357 13.83 -22.24 12.56
CA LEU A 357 14.07 -22.56 11.15
C LEU A 357 12.85 -22.33 10.25
N HIS A 358 11.65 -22.24 10.83
CA HIS A 358 10.40 -22.08 10.08
C HIS A 358 9.97 -20.62 9.91
N ARG A 359 10.71 -19.66 10.47
CA ARG A 359 10.35 -18.23 10.44
C ARG A 359 11.39 -17.40 9.70
N ALA A 360 10.93 -16.69 8.67
CA ALA A 360 11.78 -15.91 7.77
C ALA A 360 12.72 -14.92 8.52
N LYS A 361 12.27 -14.33 9.63
CA LYS A 361 13.09 -13.41 10.44
C LYS A 361 14.38 -14.04 11.02
N TYR A 362 14.44 -15.37 11.15
CA TYR A 362 15.61 -16.10 11.65
C TYR A 362 16.35 -16.91 10.58
N LEU A 363 15.67 -17.31 9.51
CA LEU A 363 16.26 -18.03 8.38
C LEU A 363 15.60 -17.58 7.08
N SER A 364 16.36 -16.93 6.19
CA SER A 364 15.86 -16.45 4.90
C SER A 364 16.84 -16.71 3.74
N PRO A 365 16.43 -17.45 2.68
CA PRO A 365 17.19 -17.54 1.44
C PRO A 365 17.01 -16.30 0.55
N ILE A 366 18.00 -15.41 0.63
CA ILE A 366 18.37 -14.40 -0.37
C ILE A 366 19.85 -14.60 -0.62
N SER A 367 20.36 -15.19 -1.70
CA SER A 367 19.84 -15.78 -2.96
C SER A 367 19.93 -17.34 -2.94
N ASP A 368 20.04 -18.02 -4.08
CA ASP A 368 20.46 -19.44 -4.22
C ASP A 368 21.79 -19.76 -3.50
N ASP A 369 22.64 -18.75 -3.36
CA ASP A 369 23.98 -18.83 -2.80
C ASP A 369 24.18 -17.96 -1.55
N VAL A 370 23.24 -17.09 -1.19
CA VAL A 370 23.30 -16.26 0.02
C VAL A 370 22.16 -16.64 0.97
N ILE A 371 22.44 -16.64 2.27
CA ILE A 371 21.46 -17.03 3.30
C ILE A 371 21.60 -16.07 4.47
N ARG A 372 20.49 -15.45 4.88
CA ARG A 372 20.46 -14.65 6.11
C ARG A 372 20.07 -15.53 7.29
N LEU A 373 20.94 -15.57 8.30
CA LEU A 373 20.65 -16.14 9.61
C LEU A 373 20.35 -15.03 10.61
N GLY A 374 19.46 -15.31 11.58
CA GLY A 374 19.15 -14.39 12.66
C GLY A 374 18.87 -15.10 13.99
N VAL A 375 19.17 -14.43 15.10
CA VAL A 375 18.95 -14.90 16.48
C VAL A 375 18.35 -13.75 17.28
N ARG A 376 17.31 -13.99 18.08
CA ARG A 376 16.82 -13.01 19.06
C ARG A 376 17.54 -13.22 20.38
N THR A 377 17.86 -12.14 21.10
CA THR A 377 18.31 -12.13 22.51
C THR A 377 17.50 -11.11 23.31
N LEU A 378 17.65 -11.08 24.63
CA LEU A 378 17.18 -9.96 25.44
C LEU A 378 18.03 -8.73 25.08
N ALA A 379 17.45 -7.53 25.09
CA ALA A 379 18.19 -6.31 24.76
C ALA A 379 19.34 -6.08 25.75
N ASP A 380 20.54 -5.77 25.24
CA ASP A 380 21.77 -5.52 26.01
C ASP A 380 22.29 -6.71 26.86
N ASP A 381 21.77 -7.93 26.62
CA ASP A 381 22.12 -9.18 27.35
C ASP A 381 23.28 -9.96 26.72
N VAL A 382 23.70 -9.59 25.50
CA VAL A 382 24.75 -10.28 24.74
C VAL A 382 25.65 -9.24 24.08
N GLN A 383 26.97 -9.42 24.19
CA GLN A 383 27.97 -8.52 23.60
C GLN A 383 28.39 -8.96 22.19
N ALA A 384 28.39 -10.26 21.91
CA ALA A 384 28.71 -10.80 20.60
C ALA A 384 28.05 -12.16 20.35
N ILE A 385 27.66 -12.41 19.09
CA ILE A 385 27.30 -13.73 18.59
C ILE A 385 28.15 -14.05 17.37
N ASP A 386 28.73 -15.25 17.30
CA ASP A 386 29.26 -15.79 16.04
C ASP A 386 28.47 -17.02 15.58
N VAL A 387 28.37 -17.18 14.26
CA VAL A 387 27.99 -18.44 13.62
C VAL A 387 29.20 -19.38 13.56
N LEU A 388 29.00 -20.62 14.00
CA LEU A 388 29.97 -21.70 13.94
C LEU A 388 29.57 -22.68 12.82
N MET A 389 30.45 -22.88 11.85
CA MET A 389 30.29 -23.88 10.78
C MET A 389 31.13 -25.13 11.10
N PRO A 390 30.68 -26.37 10.78
CA PRO A 390 31.46 -27.57 11.05
C PRO A 390 32.76 -27.57 10.26
N GLY A 391 33.86 -27.96 10.90
CA GLY A 391 35.14 -28.13 10.22
C GLY A 391 35.17 -29.34 9.27
N ASN A 392 35.98 -29.27 8.21
CA ASN A 392 36.26 -30.44 7.37
C ASN A 392 37.10 -31.46 8.15
N SER A 393 36.53 -32.64 8.46
CA SER A 393 37.28 -33.79 8.96
C SER A 393 37.01 -35.02 8.11
N PRO A 394 38.05 -35.64 7.51
CA PRO A 394 37.93 -36.91 6.81
C PRO A 394 37.48 -38.08 7.70
N ASN A 395 37.61 -37.95 9.04
CA ASN A 395 37.64 -39.08 9.98
C ASN A 395 36.60 -38.98 11.13
N GLY A 396 35.55 -38.15 11.00
CA GLY A 396 34.36 -38.20 11.86
C GLY A 396 34.52 -37.83 13.34
N LYS A 397 35.70 -37.39 13.81
CA LYS A 397 35.87 -36.77 15.13
C LYS A 397 35.46 -35.30 15.10
N ALA A 398 34.98 -34.81 16.26
CA ALA A 398 34.64 -33.40 16.46
C ALA A 398 35.79 -32.48 16.04
N VAL A 399 35.49 -31.51 15.20
CA VAL A 399 36.44 -30.54 14.64
C VAL A 399 36.17 -29.19 15.28
N GLU A 400 37.21 -28.40 15.48
CA GLU A 400 37.00 -26.96 15.70
C GLU A 400 36.26 -26.35 14.49
N PRO A 401 35.42 -25.33 14.70
CA PRO A 401 34.69 -24.69 13.60
C PRO A 401 35.63 -24.18 12.51
N LEU A 402 35.22 -24.31 11.23
CA LEU A 402 36.01 -23.87 10.07
C LEU A 402 36.29 -22.35 10.05
N GLY A 403 35.56 -21.61 10.88
CA GLY A 403 35.66 -20.19 11.16
C GLY A 403 34.51 -19.78 12.07
N ALA A 404 34.65 -18.63 12.72
CA ALA A 404 33.57 -17.98 13.46
C ALA A 404 33.16 -16.72 12.70
N ILE A 405 31.91 -16.65 12.23
CA ILE A 405 31.40 -15.53 11.43
C ILE A 405 30.58 -14.62 12.36
N PRO A 406 31.03 -13.38 12.64
CA PRO A 406 30.33 -12.51 13.58
C PRO A 406 28.96 -12.09 13.04
N MET A 407 28.00 -11.95 13.93
CA MET A 407 26.66 -11.43 13.64
C MET A 407 26.57 -9.95 13.99
N GLN A 408 25.84 -9.20 13.16
CA GLN A 408 25.53 -7.79 13.35
C GLN A 408 24.36 -7.63 14.33
N ARG A 409 24.48 -6.72 15.30
CA ARG A 409 23.40 -6.38 16.25
C ARG A 409 22.38 -5.47 15.55
N GLY A 410 21.17 -5.97 15.36
CA GLY A 410 20.05 -5.23 14.79
C GLY A 410 19.27 -4.42 15.84
N PRO A 411 18.21 -3.69 15.41
CA PRO A 411 17.44 -2.82 16.30
C PRO A 411 16.71 -3.61 17.40
N GLY A 412 16.60 -2.99 18.58
CA GLY A 412 15.80 -3.50 19.68
C GLY A 412 14.32 -3.19 19.51
N GLN A 413 13.44 -4.17 19.81
CA GLN A 413 11.99 -4.01 19.88
C GLN A 413 11.43 -4.78 21.08
N HIS A 414 10.55 -4.13 21.84
CA HIS A 414 9.82 -4.72 22.98
C HIS A 414 10.73 -5.42 24.03
N GLY A 415 11.92 -4.86 24.27
CA GLY A 415 12.92 -5.38 25.22
C GLY A 415 13.74 -6.56 24.70
N PHE A 416 13.57 -6.96 23.44
CA PHE A 416 14.45 -7.89 22.74
C PHE A 416 15.26 -7.17 21.67
N GLU A 417 16.29 -7.84 21.16
CA GLU A 417 17.06 -7.42 19.99
C GLU A 417 17.25 -8.60 19.05
N THR A 418 17.54 -8.32 17.78
CA THR A 418 17.79 -9.35 16.77
C THR A 418 19.19 -9.21 16.19
N TRP A 419 19.99 -10.26 16.31
CA TRP A 419 21.29 -10.37 15.67
C TRP A 419 21.11 -11.02 14.29
N SER A 420 21.86 -10.62 13.28
CA SER A 420 21.83 -11.30 11.97
C SER A 420 23.16 -11.28 11.23
N CYS A 421 23.36 -12.23 10.33
CA CYS A 421 24.46 -12.21 9.36
C CYS A 421 24.00 -12.76 8.01
N GLN A 422 24.74 -12.46 6.96
CA GLN A 422 24.61 -13.13 5.66
C GLN A 422 25.79 -14.08 5.44
N LEU A 423 25.49 -15.28 4.95
CA LEU A 423 26.45 -16.32 4.61
C LEU A 423 26.38 -16.60 3.11
N THR A 424 27.53 -16.69 2.44
CA THR A 424 27.58 -17.24 1.07
C THR A 424 27.79 -18.74 1.15
N ALA A 425 26.72 -19.52 0.99
CA ALA A 425 26.72 -20.98 1.07
C ALA A 425 25.60 -21.57 0.19
N ARG A 426 25.91 -22.66 -0.54
CA ARG A 426 24.88 -23.43 -1.27
C ARG A 426 23.91 -24.08 -0.28
N HIS A 427 22.61 -23.91 -0.52
CA HIS A 427 21.52 -24.34 0.37
C HIS A 427 21.68 -25.79 0.86
N SER A 428 22.01 -26.73 -0.03
CA SER A 428 22.14 -28.17 0.25
C SER A 428 23.33 -28.58 1.15
N ARG A 429 24.13 -27.61 1.64
CA ARG A 429 25.30 -27.85 2.50
C ARG A 429 25.31 -27.00 3.77
N LEU A 430 24.25 -26.25 4.06
CA LEU A 430 24.20 -25.38 5.23
C LEU A 430 24.12 -26.21 6.52
N LYS A 431 25.16 -26.12 7.35
CA LYS A 431 25.20 -26.65 8.72
C LYS A 431 25.81 -25.60 9.65
N TYR A 432 25.13 -25.22 10.72
CA TYR A 432 25.61 -24.15 11.62
C TYR A 432 25.13 -24.29 13.06
N ALA A 433 25.78 -23.56 13.97
CA ALA A 433 25.36 -23.31 15.34
C ALA A 433 25.73 -21.86 15.70
N PHE A 434 25.31 -21.35 16.86
CA PHE A 434 25.69 -20.02 17.33
C PHE A 434 26.45 -20.08 18.64
N ARG A 435 27.42 -19.18 18.82
CA ARG A 435 28.14 -18.96 20.07
C ARG A 435 27.90 -17.53 20.53
N LEU A 436 27.22 -17.39 21.66
CA LEU A 436 26.87 -16.13 22.30
C LEU A 436 27.85 -15.85 23.44
N ARG A 437 28.27 -14.59 23.61
CA ARG A 437 29.17 -14.13 24.67
C ARG A 437 28.66 -12.85 25.33
N ASP A 438 28.78 -12.78 26.65
CA ASP A 438 28.68 -11.56 27.45
C ASP A 438 29.72 -11.62 28.57
N GLY A 439 30.73 -10.75 28.52
CA GLY A 439 31.85 -10.78 29.47
C GLY A 439 32.51 -12.18 29.55
N SER A 440 32.47 -12.77 30.74
CA SER A 440 32.94 -14.12 31.03
C SER A 440 31.94 -15.24 30.70
N ALA A 441 30.66 -14.93 30.48
CA ALA A 441 29.66 -15.91 30.09
C ALA A 441 29.77 -16.27 28.61
N THR A 442 29.68 -17.57 28.32
CA THR A 442 29.56 -18.11 26.96
C THR A 442 28.46 -19.16 26.93
N ARG A 443 27.57 -19.10 25.92
CA ARG A 443 26.58 -20.14 25.63
C ARG A 443 26.62 -20.51 24.16
N THR A 444 26.39 -21.78 23.86
CA THR A 444 26.20 -22.28 22.49
C THR A 444 24.73 -22.59 22.28
N LEU A 445 24.17 -22.12 21.16
CA LEU A 445 22.82 -22.44 20.68
C LEU A 445 22.96 -23.34 19.45
N ASP A 446 22.47 -24.56 19.55
CA ASP A 446 22.50 -25.54 18.46
C ASP A 446 21.15 -26.27 18.34
N ALA A 447 21.06 -27.30 17.48
CA ALA A 447 19.82 -28.04 17.25
C ALA A 447 19.32 -28.88 18.45
N THR A 448 20.06 -28.89 19.57
CA THR A 448 19.63 -29.44 20.86
C THR A 448 19.09 -28.37 21.83
N GLY A 449 19.17 -27.10 21.47
CA GLY A 449 18.83 -25.95 22.31
C GLY A 449 20.06 -25.15 22.75
N ILE A 450 19.88 -24.25 23.73
CA ILE A 450 20.97 -23.45 24.30
C ILE A 450 21.62 -24.12 25.51
N HIS A 451 22.95 -24.10 25.59
CA HIS A 451 23.71 -24.72 26.68
C HIS A 451 25.08 -24.04 26.91
N GLU A 452 25.71 -24.32 28.06
CA GLU A 452 26.99 -23.71 28.49
C GLU A 452 28.23 -24.43 27.93
N SER A 453 28.07 -25.65 27.41
CA SER A 453 29.17 -26.38 26.78
C SER A 453 29.64 -25.65 25.50
N PRO A 454 30.95 -25.41 25.32
CA PRO A 454 31.48 -24.74 24.14
C PRO A 454 31.51 -25.63 22.88
N THR A 455 31.32 -26.94 23.04
CA THR A 455 31.26 -27.89 21.91
C THR A 455 29.84 -27.95 21.35
N VAL A 456 29.72 -27.79 20.02
CA VAL A 456 28.45 -28.04 19.31
C VAL A 456 28.12 -29.53 19.43
N LYS A 457 26.94 -29.85 19.97
CA LYS A 457 26.41 -31.21 20.09
C LYS A 457 25.73 -31.66 18.81
N ARG A 458 24.97 -30.76 18.17
CA ARG A 458 24.29 -30.99 16.88
C ARG A 458 24.07 -29.67 16.13
N TYR A 459 24.69 -29.52 14.97
CA TYR A 459 24.44 -28.40 14.07
C TYR A 459 22.97 -28.36 13.60
N PHE A 460 22.43 -27.16 13.38
CA PHE A 460 21.22 -26.93 12.60
C PHE A 460 21.47 -27.35 11.15
N GLU A 461 20.51 -28.07 10.56
CA GLU A 461 20.53 -28.53 9.17
C GLU A 461 19.16 -28.25 8.56
N PRO A 462 18.87 -27.01 8.13
CA PRO A 462 17.54 -26.63 7.66
C PRO A 462 17.22 -27.17 6.26
N ASP A 463 15.96 -27.54 6.05
CA ASP A 463 15.42 -27.77 4.72
C ASP A 463 14.90 -26.45 4.13
N LEU A 464 15.71 -25.85 3.26
CA LEU A 464 15.41 -24.59 2.58
C LEU A 464 14.46 -24.74 1.38
N SER A 465 14.03 -25.96 1.03
CA SER A 465 13.02 -26.16 -0.02
C SER A 465 11.64 -25.64 0.38
N MET A 466 11.35 -25.61 1.68
CA MET A 466 10.08 -25.15 2.27
C MET A 466 10.02 -23.64 2.54
N SER A 467 11.12 -22.90 2.30
CA SER A 467 11.17 -21.45 2.55
C SER A 467 10.49 -20.66 1.44
N PHE A 468 9.81 -19.56 1.79
CA PHE A 468 9.32 -18.59 0.81
C PHE A 468 10.49 -18.02 0.00
N LYS A 469 10.43 -18.17 -1.34
CA LYS A 469 11.40 -17.62 -2.29
C LYS A 469 10.78 -16.47 -3.10
N THR A 470 11.57 -15.43 -3.32
CA THR A 470 11.35 -14.36 -4.31
C THR A 470 12.36 -14.54 -5.46
N PRO A 471 12.03 -14.18 -6.72
CA PRO A 471 12.91 -14.42 -7.86
C PRO A 471 14.31 -13.82 -7.67
N ASP A 472 15.33 -14.61 -8.01
CA ASP A 472 16.72 -14.25 -7.71
C ASP A 472 17.24 -13.12 -8.60
N TRP A 473 16.82 -13.10 -9.87
CA TRP A 473 17.17 -12.04 -10.81
C TRP A 473 16.62 -10.68 -10.33
N ALA A 474 15.38 -10.64 -9.85
CA ALA A 474 14.69 -9.41 -9.42
C ALA A 474 15.39 -8.69 -8.23
N LYS A 475 16.27 -9.37 -7.50
CA LYS A 475 17.08 -8.78 -6.40
C LYS A 475 18.24 -7.92 -6.92
N ARG A 476 18.66 -8.15 -8.16
CA ARG A 476 19.86 -7.55 -8.76
C ARG A 476 19.54 -6.49 -9.81
N VAL A 477 18.28 -6.35 -10.21
CA VAL A 477 17.92 -5.48 -11.34
C VAL A 477 17.97 -3.98 -11.01
N VAL A 478 18.07 -3.20 -12.08
CA VAL A 478 17.51 -1.86 -12.15
C VAL A 478 16.32 -1.92 -13.11
N TRP A 479 15.15 -1.57 -12.60
CA TRP A 479 13.90 -1.51 -13.35
C TRP A 479 13.80 -0.20 -14.14
N TYR A 480 13.17 -0.26 -15.31
CA TYR A 480 12.81 0.90 -16.11
C TYR A 480 11.35 0.79 -16.54
N GLN A 481 10.52 1.71 -16.08
CA GLN A 481 9.11 1.77 -16.45
C GLN A 481 8.94 2.52 -17.78
N ILE A 482 8.33 1.85 -18.76
CA ILE A 482 8.05 2.39 -20.09
C ILE A 482 6.54 2.55 -20.28
N PHE A 483 6.15 3.77 -20.69
CA PHE A 483 4.83 4.07 -21.23
C PHE A 483 4.93 4.03 -22.77
N PRO A 484 4.53 2.94 -23.46
CA PRO A 484 4.99 2.68 -24.83
C PRO A 484 4.63 3.80 -25.82
N GLU A 485 3.39 4.29 -25.75
CA GLU A 485 2.82 5.38 -26.58
C GLU A 485 3.64 6.69 -26.52
N ARG A 486 4.47 6.85 -25.49
CA ARG A 486 5.23 8.06 -25.17
C ARG A 486 6.74 7.82 -25.11
N PHE A 487 7.21 6.60 -25.39
CA PHE A 487 8.63 6.26 -25.32
C PHE A 487 9.39 6.53 -26.62
N ARG A 488 8.96 5.96 -27.76
CA ARG A 488 9.47 6.34 -29.08
C ARG A 488 8.57 5.80 -30.19
N ASN A 489 8.27 6.63 -31.18
CA ASN A 489 7.69 6.20 -32.46
C ASN A 489 8.78 5.57 -33.33
N GLY A 490 8.61 4.32 -33.73
CA GLY A 490 9.56 3.54 -34.53
C GLY A 490 9.01 3.13 -35.89
N ASP A 491 7.69 2.96 -36.03
CA ASP A 491 7.02 2.68 -37.29
C ASP A 491 5.79 3.59 -37.50
N PRO A 492 5.97 4.77 -38.13
CA PRO A 492 4.87 5.69 -38.44
C PRO A 492 3.76 5.10 -39.33
N SER A 493 3.93 3.90 -39.91
CA SER A 493 2.84 3.23 -40.62
C SER A 493 1.74 2.71 -39.69
N ASN A 494 2.08 2.45 -38.42
CA ASN A 494 1.14 1.99 -37.41
C ASN A 494 0.40 3.14 -36.67
N ASP A 495 0.85 4.39 -36.83
CA ASP A 495 0.39 5.57 -36.09
C ASP A 495 -1.13 5.64 -35.83
N PRO A 496 -1.58 5.93 -34.60
CA PRO A 496 -2.98 6.26 -34.33
C PRO A 496 -3.53 7.40 -35.21
N PRO A 497 -4.85 7.47 -35.44
CA PRO A 497 -5.47 8.70 -35.90
C PRO A 497 -5.15 9.85 -34.94
N SER A 498 -4.91 11.05 -35.48
CA SER A 498 -4.58 12.26 -34.70
C SER A 498 -3.20 12.29 -34.00
N THR A 499 -2.24 11.44 -34.38
CA THR A 499 -0.84 11.54 -33.93
C THR A 499 -0.26 12.95 -34.11
N VAL A 500 0.38 13.44 -33.05
CA VAL A 500 1.09 14.72 -32.93
C VAL A 500 2.59 14.48 -33.22
N PRO A 501 3.31 15.39 -33.90
CA PRO A 501 4.75 15.28 -34.07
C PRO A 501 5.46 15.14 -32.73
N TRP A 502 6.46 14.24 -32.66
CA TRP A 502 7.15 13.89 -31.42
C TRP A 502 7.73 15.10 -30.66
N ASN A 503 8.24 16.07 -31.41
CA ASN A 503 8.88 17.27 -30.88
C ASN A 503 7.90 18.42 -30.59
N HIS A 504 6.58 18.25 -30.77
CA HIS A 504 5.60 19.32 -30.61
C HIS A 504 5.35 19.66 -29.13
N ALA A 505 5.42 20.95 -28.80
CA ALA A 505 5.33 21.46 -27.42
C ALA A 505 4.04 21.03 -26.70
N TRP A 506 4.18 20.52 -25.48
CA TRP A 506 3.12 19.83 -24.74
C TRP A 506 1.82 20.64 -24.58
N PHE A 507 1.93 21.93 -24.21
CA PHE A 507 0.77 22.81 -24.00
C PHE A 507 0.33 23.58 -25.27
N LYS A 508 1.01 23.42 -26.41
CA LYS A 508 0.71 24.16 -27.65
C LYS A 508 -0.41 23.47 -28.44
N PRO A 509 -1.40 24.18 -29.01
CA PRO A 509 -2.45 23.56 -29.83
C PRO A 509 -1.92 22.85 -31.08
N TYR A 510 -2.59 21.77 -31.48
CA TYR A 510 -2.23 20.99 -32.67
C TYR A 510 -3.48 20.57 -33.46
N ARG A 511 -3.40 20.67 -34.79
CA ARG A 511 -4.46 20.20 -35.70
C ARG A 511 -3.91 19.09 -36.60
N PRO A 512 -4.18 17.80 -36.30
CA PRO A 512 -3.71 16.69 -37.11
C PRO A 512 -4.34 16.70 -38.49
N ARG A 513 -3.58 16.20 -39.47
CA ARG A 513 -4.03 16.14 -40.87
C ARG A 513 -5.12 15.08 -41.02
N GLY A 514 -6.38 15.52 -41.12
CA GLY A 514 -7.54 14.63 -41.27
C GLY A 514 -8.16 14.14 -39.96
N GLY A 515 -7.72 14.66 -38.80
CA GLY A 515 -8.32 14.37 -37.49
C GLY A 515 -9.12 15.56 -36.93
N LYS A 516 -9.75 15.35 -35.77
CA LYS A 516 -10.25 16.47 -34.93
C LYS A 516 -9.04 17.21 -34.36
N GLY A 517 -9.07 18.54 -34.35
CA GLY A 517 -8.02 19.37 -33.79
C GLY A 517 -8.09 19.47 -32.27
N TYR A 518 -6.93 19.45 -31.61
CA TYR A 518 -6.79 19.84 -30.21
C TYR A 518 -6.80 21.38 -30.14
N THR A 519 -7.86 21.97 -29.59
CA THR A 519 -8.10 23.43 -29.61
C THR A 519 -7.90 24.10 -28.25
N GLU A 520 -7.49 25.37 -28.26
CA GLU A 520 -7.23 26.20 -27.06
C GLU A 520 -8.48 26.57 -26.22
N HIS A 521 -9.68 26.20 -26.65
CA HIS A 521 -10.95 26.58 -26.00
C HIS A 521 -11.59 25.43 -25.18
N GLY A 522 -10.78 24.50 -24.68
CA GLY A 522 -11.19 23.40 -23.81
C GLY A 522 -10.40 23.35 -22.51
N THR A 523 -10.79 22.45 -21.61
CA THR A 523 -10.02 22.11 -20.40
C THR A 523 -8.73 21.36 -20.77
N LEU A 524 -7.86 21.10 -19.79
CA LEU A 524 -6.69 20.23 -19.99
C LEU A 524 -7.11 18.81 -20.44
N GLU A 525 -8.26 18.36 -19.98
CA GLU A 525 -8.93 17.10 -20.33
C GLU A 525 -9.31 17.06 -21.82
N ASP A 526 -9.99 18.11 -22.30
CA ASP A 526 -10.41 18.25 -23.71
C ASP A 526 -9.23 18.36 -24.71
N PHE A 527 -7.99 18.53 -24.24
CA PHE A 527 -6.88 19.04 -25.03
C PHE A 527 -5.57 18.22 -24.97
N ILE A 528 -5.30 17.54 -23.86
CA ILE A 528 -4.05 16.80 -23.64
C ILE A 528 -4.27 15.31 -23.37
N TYR A 529 -5.34 14.93 -22.66
CA TYR A 529 -5.59 13.53 -22.28
C TYR A 529 -5.72 12.59 -23.48
N ASP A 530 -6.17 13.08 -24.64
CA ASP A 530 -6.32 12.29 -25.86
C ASP A 530 -5.13 12.37 -26.84
N ARG A 531 -4.07 13.10 -26.52
CA ARG A 531 -2.93 13.29 -27.45
C ARG A 531 -2.18 11.99 -27.69
N ARG A 532 -2.09 11.59 -28.95
CA ARG A 532 -1.26 10.47 -29.41
C ARG A 532 0.05 10.99 -29.99
N TYR A 533 1.14 10.27 -29.77
CA TYR A 533 2.47 10.50 -30.33
C TYR A 533 2.99 9.28 -31.12
N GLY A 534 2.27 8.15 -31.07
CA GLY A 534 2.56 6.98 -31.89
C GLY A 534 3.76 6.17 -31.40
N GLY A 535 4.03 6.16 -30.10
CA GLY A 535 5.07 5.30 -29.54
C GLY A 535 4.70 3.82 -29.60
N ASP A 536 5.64 2.96 -29.99
CA ASP A 536 5.39 1.57 -30.37
C ASP A 536 6.54 0.61 -29.98
N MET A 537 6.37 -0.70 -30.21
CA MET A 537 7.39 -1.72 -29.85
C MET A 537 8.66 -1.67 -30.72
N GLN A 538 8.58 -1.21 -31.97
CA GLN A 538 9.75 -1.00 -32.83
C GLN A 538 10.62 0.14 -32.28
N GLY A 539 10.00 1.23 -31.79
CA GLY A 539 10.66 2.34 -31.15
C GLY A 539 11.33 1.96 -29.83
N VAL A 540 10.72 1.05 -29.04
CA VAL A 540 11.38 0.45 -27.87
C VAL A 540 12.55 -0.44 -28.29
N ARG A 541 12.37 -1.29 -29.31
CA ARG A 541 13.41 -2.21 -29.84
C ARG A 541 14.67 -1.46 -30.25
N GLU A 542 14.51 -0.37 -31.02
CA GLU A 542 15.62 0.49 -31.44
C GLU A 542 16.39 1.14 -30.28
N LYS A 543 15.77 1.28 -29.09
CA LYS A 543 16.38 1.88 -27.89
C LYS A 543 16.78 0.87 -26.82
N LEU A 544 16.70 -0.44 -27.07
CA LEU A 544 17.32 -1.46 -26.19
C LEU A 544 18.83 -1.22 -26.01
N GLY A 545 19.51 -0.70 -27.03
CA GLY A 545 20.91 -0.28 -26.93
C GLY A 545 21.15 0.86 -25.94
N TYR A 546 20.24 1.85 -25.89
CA TYR A 546 20.27 2.96 -24.92
C TYR A 546 19.99 2.46 -23.50
N LEU A 547 18.97 1.61 -23.31
CA LEU A 547 18.67 1.01 -22.02
C LEU A 547 19.87 0.19 -21.49
N ARG A 548 20.61 -0.48 -22.38
CA ARG A 548 21.83 -1.21 -22.03
C ARG A 548 22.97 -0.30 -21.58
N SER A 549 23.23 0.82 -22.26
CA SER A 549 24.28 1.79 -21.90
C SER A 549 23.93 2.67 -20.70
N LEU A 550 22.64 2.85 -20.41
CA LEU A 550 22.14 3.37 -19.13
C LEU A 550 22.38 2.37 -17.98
N GLY A 551 22.37 1.06 -18.29
CA GLY A 551 22.60 -0.02 -17.34
C GLY A 551 21.33 -0.72 -16.84
N ILE A 552 20.19 -0.49 -17.48
CA ILE A 552 18.90 -1.12 -17.15
C ILE A 552 18.94 -2.63 -17.41
N THR A 553 18.31 -3.42 -16.55
CA THR A 553 18.26 -4.89 -16.68
C THR A 553 16.85 -5.46 -16.64
N ALA A 554 15.84 -4.67 -16.29
CA ALA A 554 14.45 -5.08 -16.37
C ALA A 554 13.55 -3.95 -16.87
N ILE A 555 12.59 -4.30 -17.71
CA ILE A 555 11.60 -3.41 -18.32
C ILE A 555 10.23 -3.75 -17.72
N TYR A 556 9.54 -2.74 -17.24
CA TYR A 556 8.13 -2.82 -16.86
C TYR A 556 7.35 -1.98 -17.88
N PHE A 557 6.45 -2.61 -18.62
CA PHE A 557 5.54 -1.88 -19.50
C PHE A 557 4.22 -1.59 -18.79
N ASN A 558 3.76 -0.34 -18.88
CA ASN A 558 2.34 0.01 -18.77
C ASN A 558 1.50 -0.81 -19.78
N PRO A 559 0.16 -0.88 -19.65
CA PRO A 559 -0.64 -1.86 -20.38
C PRO A 559 -0.43 -1.83 -21.90
N VAL A 560 -0.19 -3.01 -22.48
CA VAL A 560 0.13 -3.20 -23.91
C VAL A 560 -1.00 -3.83 -24.73
N PHE A 561 -2.01 -4.36 -24.05
CA PHE A 561 -3.11 -5.08 -24.68
C PHE A 561 -4.04 -4.16 -25.46
N GLN A 562 -4.74 -4.72 -26.44
CA GLN A 562 -5.63 -3.97 -27.32
C GLN A 562 -6.64 -3.13 -26.52
N ALA A 563 -6.64 -1.82 -26.73
CA ALA A 563 -7.49 -0.87 -26.00
C ALA A 563 -7.70 0.45 -26.78
N PRO A 564 -8.88 1.11 -26.69
CA PRO A 564 -9.15 2.39 -27.34
C PRO A 564 -8.23 3.55 -26.88
N SER A 565 -7.92 3.65 -25.59
CA SER A 565 -7.11 4.74 -25.05
C SER A 565 -5.61 4.62 -25.38
N LEU A 566 -4.85 5.63 -24.98
CA LEU A 566 -3.38 5.61 -24.99
C LEU A 566 -2.76 4.93 -23.77
N HIS A 567 -3.49 4.87 -22.65
CA HIS A 567 -3.01 4.32 -21.38
C HIS A 567 -3.39 2.84 -21.21
N LYS A 568 -4.36 2.36 -21.99
CA LYS A 568 -4.75 0.96 -22.21
C LYS A 568 -5.23 0.16 -20.99
N TYR A 569 -5.42 0.81 -19.85
CA TYR A 569 -6.22 0.31 -18.71
C TYR A 569 -7.69 -0.01 -19.11
N ASP A 570 -8.22 0.62 -20.15
CA ASP A 570 -9.50 0.30 -20.78
C ASP A 570 -9.42 -0.89 -21.76
N ALA A 571 -8.75 -1.98 -21.36
CA ALA A 571 -8.50 -3.14 -22.20
C ALA A 571 -9.78 -3.65 -22.89
N SER A 572 -9.74 -3.77 -24.22
CA SER A 572 -10.81 -4.36 -25.03
C SER A 572 -10.53 -5.81 -25.44
N ASP A 573 -9.26 -6.25 -25.41
CA ASP A 573 -8.89 -7.66 -25.49
C ASP A 573 -7.50 -7.96 -24.90
N TYR A 574 -7.43 -8.81 -23.87
CA TYR A 574 -6.15 -9.23 -23.27
C TYR A 574 -5.38 -10.27 -24.09
N ARG A 575 -5.99 -10.82 -25.15
CA ARG A 575 -5.39 -11.90 -25.95
C ARG A 575 -4.42 -11.39 -27.00
N HIS A 576 -4.41 -10.08 -27.26
CA HIS A 576 -3.58 -9.45 -28.28
C HIS A 576 -2.93 -8.15 -27.79
N ILE A 577 -1.76 -7.86 -28.34
CA ILE A 577 -1.13 -6.54 -28.24
C ILE A 577 -1.90 -5.55 -29.10
N ASP A 578 -1.92 -4.29 -28.71
CA ASP A 578 -2.63 -3.23 -29.45
C ASP A 578 -2.08 -3.01 -30.86
N ASP A 579 -2.97 -2.93 -31.84
CA ASP A 579 -2.64 -2.70 -33.26
C ASP A 579 -1.73 -1.47 -33.51
N PHE A 580 -1.79 -0.44 -32.66
CA PHE A 580 -0.95 0.75 -32.78
C PHE A 580 0.45 0.61 -32.13
N PHE A 581 0.74 -0.50 -31.47
CA PHE A 581 2.07 -0.81 -30.92
C PHE A 581 2.89 -1.77 -31.83
N GLY A 582 2.32 -2.21 -32.95
CA GLY A 582 2.95 -3.12 -33.90
C GLY A 582 2.40 -2.96 -35.31
N VAL A 583 1.46 -3.81 -35.73
CA VAL A 583 0.92 -3.83 -37.11
C VAL A 583 -0.54 -3.38 -37.14
N LYS A 584 -0.76 -2.16 -37.62
CA LYS A 584 -2.09 -1.54 -37.66
C LYS A 584 -3.12 -2.34 -38.47
N GLY A 585 -4.21 -2.71 -37.81
CA GLY A 585 -5.29 -3.50 -38.38
C GLY A 585 -5.07 -5.01 -38.34
N SER A 586 -4.06 -5.53 -37.62
CA SER A 586 -3.73 -6.96 -37.57
C SER A 586 -4.89 -7.81 -37.05
N LEU A 587 -5.71 -7.27 -36.15
CA LEU A 587 -6.87 -7.98 -35.57
C LEU A 587 -7.98 -8.27 -36.59
N LYS A 588 -7.95 -7.67 -37.79
CA LYS A 588 -8.90 -8.00 -38.88
C LYS A 588 -8.66 -9.36 -39.52
N ASP A 589 -7.44 -9.88 -39.36
CA ASP A 589 -7.02 -11.19 -39.84
C ASP A 589 -7.35 -12.29 -38.83
N VAL A 590 -7.43 -11.96 -37.53
CA VAL A 590 -7.84 -12.88 -36.45
C VAL A 590 -9.35 -13.13 -36.50
N ARG A 591 -9.77 -14.40 -36.57
CA ARG A 591 -11.19 -14.77 -36.73
C ARG A 591 -11.56 -16.10 -36.07
N GLY A 592 -12.76 -16.18 -35.51
CA GLY A 592 -13.37 -17.43 -35.05
C GLY A 592 -12.93 -17.88 -33.65
N GLU A 593 -12.22 -17.03 -32.92
CA GLU A 593 -11.82 -17.30 -31.55
C GLU A 593 -13.01 -17.32 -30.58
N THR A 594 -12.86 -18.05 -29.47
CA THR A 594 -13.91 -18.28 -28.47
C THR A 594 -13.34 -18.20 -27.04
N LEU A 595 -14.09 -18.66 -26.02
CA LEU A 595 -13.52 -18.85 -24.67
C LEU A 595 -12.52 -20.01 -24.59
N ASP A 596 -12.52 -20.95 -25.55
CA ASP A 596 -11.55 -22.03 -25.62
C ASP A 596 -10.19 -21.47 -26.11
N PRO A 597 -9.12 -21.51 -25.29
CA PRO A 597 -7.81 -20.99 -25.69
C PRO A 597 -7.21 -21.70 -26.91
N ALA A 598 -7.61 -22.94 -27.19
CA ALA A 598 -7.18 -23.66 -28.40
C ALA A 598 -7.71 -23.04 -29.70
N THR A 599 -8.65 -22.09 -29.63
CA THR A 599 -9.17 -21.34 -30.78
C THR A 599 -8.46 -20.00 -31.01
N TRP A 600 -7.58 -19.58 -30.08
CA TRP A 600 -6.90 -18.28 -30.15
C TRP A 600 -5.77 -18.29 -31.17
N GLN A 601 -5.59 -17.17 -31.87
CA GLN A 601 -4.57 -17.00 -32.92
C GLN A 601 -3.59 -15.92 -32.53
N TRP A 602 -2.36 -15.97 -33.05
CA TRP A 602 -1.40 -14.88 -32.91
C TRP A 602 -1.68 -13.82 -33.98
N SER A 603 -1.92 -12.57 -33.55
CA SER A 603 -1.98 -11.41 -34.45
C SER A 603 -0.58 -11.08 -34.97
N LYS A 604 -0.48 -10.31 -36.06
CA LYS A 604 0.83 -9.84 -36.55
C LYS A 604 1.53 -8.94 -35.52
N THR A 605 0.77 -8.16 -34.76
CA THR A 605 1.28 -7.32 -33.67
C THR A 605 1.80 -8.18 -32.51
N ASP A 606 1.11 -9.27 -32.17
CA ASP A 606 1.56 -10.20 -31.13
C ASP A 606 2.92 -10.81 -31.50
N LEU A 607 3.09 -11.21 -32.76
CA LEU A 607 4.37 -11.76 -33.25
C LEU A 607 5.51 -10.72 -33.18
N VAL A 608 5.25 -9.45 -33.51
CA VAL A 608 6.24 -8.37 -33.34
C VAL A 608 6.64 -8.19 -31.87
N PHE A 609 5.70 -8.36 -30.93
CA PHE A 609 6.01 -8.32 -29.50
C PHE A 609 6.83 -9.54 -29.04
N LEU A 610 6.53 -10.75 -29.53
CA LEU A 610 7.34 -11.95 -29.24
C LEU A 610 8.76 -11.84 -29.82
N GLU A 611 8.93 -11.28 -31.03
CA GLU A 611 10.25 -10.94 -31.60
C GLU A 611 11.02 -9.94 -30.72
N PHE A 612 10.32 -8.92 -30.19
CA PHE A 612 10.90 -7.97 -29.25
C PHE A 612 11.34 -8.66 -27.94
N LEU A 613 10.53 -9.56 -27.36
CA LEU A 613 10.90 -10.29 -26.14
C LEU A 613 12.19 -11.10 -26.36
N ALA A 614 12.27 -11.86 -27.44
CA ALA A 614 13.45 -12.66 -27.78
C ALA A 614 14.72 -11.79 -27.92
N GLU A 615 14.62 -10.59 -28.52
CA GLU A 615 15.75 -9.66 -28.59
C GLU A 615 16.11 -9.05 -27.22
N ALA A 616 15.11 -8.65 -26.42
CA ALA A 616 15.32 -8.12 -25.09
C ALA A 616 16.02 -9.14 -24.18
N HIS A 617 15.56 -10.40 -24.18
CA HIS A 617 16.17 -11.51 -23.46
C HIS A 617 17.59 -11.81 -23.91
N ARG A 618 17.86 -11.81 -25.23
CA ARG A 618 19.21 -11.94 -25.80
C ARG A 618 20.16 -10.83 -25.30
N MET A 619 19.62 -9.65 -24.99
CA MET A 619 20.34 -8.53 -24.37
C MET A 619 20.31 -8.54 -22.84
N GLY A 620 19.87 -9.63 -22.21
CA GLY A 620 19.83 -9.82 -20.77
C GLY A 620 18.83 -8.92 -20.05
N PHE A 621 17.83 -8.38 -20.75
CA PHE A 621 16.69 -7.75 -20.10
C PHE A 621 15.70 -8.80 -19.59
N LYS A 622 14.97 -8.43 -18.55
CA LYS A 622 13.76 -9.11 -18.08
C LYS A 622 12.56 -8.22 -18.37
N VAL A 623 11.41 -8.78 -18.75
CA VAL A 623 10.23 -8.01 -19.19
C VAL A 623 8.99 -8.41 -18.41
N ILE A 624 8.31 -7.45 -17.79
CA ILE A 624 7.00 -7.65 -17.16
C ILE A 624 5.93 -6.76 -17.79
N LEU A 625 4.69 -7.27 -17.83
CA LEU A 625 3.52 -6.55 -18.34
C LEU A 625 2.57 -6.13 -17.22
N ASP A 626 1.76 -5.11 -17.49
CA ASP A 626 0.67 -4.67 -16.63
C ASP A 626 -0.58 -5.55 -16.79
N GLY A 627 -1.01 -6.20 -15.71
CA GLY A 627 -2.16 -7.08 -15.61
C GLY A 627 -3.37 -6.36 -15.03
N VAL A 628 -4.14 -5.72 -15.90
CA VAL A 628 -5.34 -4.94 -15.55
C VAL A 628 -6.54 -5.87 -15.36
N PHE A 629 -6.65 -6.54 -14.20
CA PHE A 629 -7.59 -7.65 -14.00
C PHE A 629 -8.86 -7.28 -13.18
N ASN A 630 -8.95 -6.05 -12.66
CA ASN A 630 -10.10 -5.56 -11.88
C ASN A 630 -11.27 -5.12 -12.78
N HIS A 631 -10.95 -4.52 -13.91
CA HIS A 631 -11.90 -3.91 -14.85
C HIS A 631 -11.40 -4.06 -16.29
N VAL A 632 -12.31 -3.81 -17.24
CA VAL A 632 -12.05 -3.76 -18.70
C VAL A 632 -12.54 -2.42 -19.25
N GLY A 633 -12.24 -2.10 -20.51
CA GLY A 633 -12.90 -1.00 -21.21
C GLY A 633 -14.30 -1.35 -21.71
N ARG A 634 -15.14 -0.34 -21.97
CA ARG A 634 -16.49 -0.53 -22.58
C ARG A 634 -16.48 -1.25 -23.93
N GLU A 635 -15.36 -1.19 -24.65
CA GLU A 635 -15.18 -1.87 -25.93
C GLU A 635 -14.78 -3.35 -25.80
N PHE A 636 -14.61 -3.87 -24.58
CA PHE A 636 -14.31 -5.28 -24.34
C PHE A 636 -15.37 -6.19 -24.93
N TRP A 637 -14.94 -7.19 -25.70
CA TRP A 637 -15.83 -8.00 -26.55
C TRP A 637 -16.98 -8.67 -25.75
N ALA A 638 -16.71 -9.09 -24.50
CA ALA A 638 -17.73 -9.66 -23.64
C ALA A 638 -18.74 -8.61 -23.15
N PHE A 639 -18.27 -7.41 -22.80
CA PHE A 639 -19.13 -6.31 -22.34
C PHE A 639 -20.00 -5.77 -23.47
N ARG A 640 -19.46 -5.66 -24.69
CA ARG A 640 -20.20 -5.29 -25.90
C ARG A 640 -21.34 -6.26 -26.20
N ASP A 641 -21.14 -7.55 -25.98
CA ASP A 641 -22.20 -8.56 -26.12
C ASP A 641 -23.29 -8.37 -25.04
N VAL A 642 -22.91 -8.06 -23.79
CA VAL A 642 -23.86 -7.71 -22.72
C VAL A 642 -24.64 -6.43 -23.02
N LEU A 643 -24.02 -5.38 -23.58
CA LEU A 643 -24.72 -4.16 -24.01
C LEU A 643 -25.76 -4.45 -25.11
N LYS A 644 -25.48 -5.42 -25.98
CA LYS A 644 -26.34 -5.79 -27.12
C LYS A 644 -27.46 -6.76 -26.76
N HIS A 645 -27.18 -7.75 -25.92
CA HIS A 645 -28.08 -8.86 -25.60
C HIS A 645 -28.63 -8.81 -24.16
N GLY A 646 -28.14 -7.89 -23.33
CA GLY A 646 -28.58 -7.69 -21.95
C GLY A 646 -28.45 -8.97 -21.12
N LYS A 647 -29.48 -9.28 -20.34
CA LYS A 647 -29.57 -10.48 -19.50
C LYS A 647 -29.49 -11.81 -20.27
N ASP A 648 -29.71 -11.77 -21.58
CA ASP A 648 -29.72 -12.95 -22.44
C ASP A 648 -28.32 -13.16 -23.10
N SER A 649 -27.34 -12.29 -22.81
CA SER A 649 -25.92 -12.50 -23.12
C SER A 649 -25.35 -13.65 -22.28
N ARG A 650 -24.54 -14.50 -22.91
CA ARG A 650 -23.74 -15.52 -22.20
C ARG A 650 -22.73 -14.91 -21.21
N TYR A 651 -22.32 -13.66 -21.42
CA TYR A 651 -21.37 -12.95 -20.57
C TYR A 651 -22.05 -12.01 -19.57
N ALA A 652 -23.38 -12.06 -19.43
CA ALA A 652 -24.12 -11.27 -18.43
C ALA A 652 -23.63 -11.53 -16.99
N GLY A 653 -23.05 -12.71 -16.73
CA GLY A 653 -22.43 -13.07 -15.45
C GLY A 653 -20.97 -12.64 -15.27
N TRP A 654 -20.34 -11.99 -16.26
CA TRP A 654 -18.94 -11.53 -16.20
C TRP A 654 -18.77 -10.16 -15.54
N PHE A 655 -19.86 -9.41 -15.32
CA PHE A 655 -19.84 -8.02 -14.84
C PHE A 655 -20.83 -7.78 -13.70
N ASP A 656 -20.55 -6.78 -12.88
CA ASP A 656 -21.44 -6.32 -11.81
C ASP A 656 -22.58 -5.44 -12.35
N ILE A 657 -23.51 -6.08 -13.09
CA ILE A 657 -24.70 -5.41 -13.64
C ILE A 657 -25.76 -5.17 -12.55
N LYS A 658 -26.11 -3.89 -12.32
CA LYS A 658 -27.12 -3.46 -11.34
C LYS A 658 -28.55 -3.59 -11.87
N SER A 659 -28.75 -3.28 -13.16
CA SER A 659 -30.02 -3.51 -13.86
C SER A 659 -29.81 -3.61 -15.38
N PHE A 660 -30.67 -4.38 -16.06
CA PHE A 660 -30.61 -4.48 -17.53
C PHE A 660 -31.57 -3.51 -18.26
N LYS A 661 -32.60 -2.99 -17.58
CA LYS A 661 -33.57 -2.02 -18.11
C LYS A 661 -34.06 -1.07 -17.00
N PRO A 662 -33.65 0.21 -16.96
CA PRO A 662 -32.51 0.79 -17.70
C PRO A 662 -31.21 0.02 -17.44
N PHE A 663 -30.27 0.08 -18.38
CA PHE A 663 -28.97 -0.60 -18.24
C PHE A 663 -28.09 0.20 -17.28
N HIS A 664 -27.76 -0.40 -16.14
CA HIS A 664 -26.86 0.16 -15.13
C HIS A 664 -25.88 -0.90 -14.63
N TYR A 665 -24.64 -0.52 -14.39
CA TYR A 665 -23.56 -1.42 -13.95
C TYR A 665 -22.55 -0.69 -13.05
N GLN A 666 -21.74 -1.47 -12.34
CA GLN A 666 -20.59 -0.96 -11.59
C GLN A 666 -19.36 -0.89 -12.50
N ALA A 667 -18.73 0.28 -12.57
CA ALA A 667 -17.42 0.50 -13.16
C ALA A 667 -16.43 0.90 -12.06
N TRP A 668 -15.13 0.82 -12.34
CA TRP A 668 -14.09 1.28 -11.39
C TRP A 668 -14.07 2.80 -11.26
N ASP A 669 -14.27 3.51 -12.37
CA ASP A 669 -14.37 4.97 -12.46
C ASP A 669 -15.78 5.53 -12.12
N GLY A 670 -16.58 4.76 -11.37
CA GLY A 670 -17.92 5.12 -10.92
C GLY A 670 -19.04 4.36 -11.63
N ASP A 671 -20.29 4.59 -11.20
CA ASP A 671 -21.45 3.92 -11.80
C ASP A 671 -21.62 4.32 -13.29
N ASP A 672 -21.83 3.32 -14.15
CA ASP A 672 -21.93 3.45 -15.61
C ASP A 672 -20.72 4.05 -16.34
N GLY A 673 -19.55 4.08 -15.68
CA GLY A 673 -18.29 4.64 -16.16
C GLY A 673 -17.66 3.95 -17.38
N SER A 674 -16.46 4.39 -17.73
CA SER A 674 -15.66 3.92 -18.86
C SER A 674 -14.95 2.57 -18.61
N LEU A 675 -14.82 2.15 -17.34
CA LEU A 675 -14.07 0.96 -16.93
C LEU A 675 -14.97 -0.10 -16.24
N PRO A 676 -15.89 -0.78 -16.96
CA PRO A 676 -16.74 -1.84 -16.42
C PRO A 676 -15.98 -2.85 -15.53
N ARG A 677 -16.44 -3.01 -14.30
CA ARG A 677 -15.82 -3.90 -13.31
C ARG A 677 -16.15 -5.35 -13.64
N LEU A 678 -15.13 -6.21 -13.64
CA LEU A 678 -15.32 -7.66 -13.76
C LEU A 678 -15.98 -8.18 -12.49
N LYS A 679 -16.88 -9.17 -12.61
CA LYS A 679 -17.71 -9.62 -11.49
C LYS A 679 -16.89 -10.31 -10.41
N HIS A 680 -17.08 -9.88 -9.15
CA HIS A 680 -16.44 -10.47 -7.99
C HIS A 680 -17.21 -11.69 -7.45
N ASP A 681 -16.48 -12.57 -6.76
CA ASP A 681 -17.00 -13.78 -6.11
C ASP A 681 -16.33 -13.95 -4.73
N ASP A 682 -17.10 -14.19 -3.67
CA ASP A 682 -16.55 -14.25 -2.30
C ASP A 682 -15.57 -15.42 -2.09
N ALA A 683 -15.72 -16.52 -2.85
CA ALA A 683 -14.91 -17.71 -2.72
C ALA A 683 -13.72 -17.71 -3.70
N LEU A 684 -13.99 -17.46 -4.98
CA LEU A 684 -13.02 -17.51 -6.08
C LEU A 684 -12.32 -16.17 -6.36
N GLY A 685 -12.77 -15.09 -5.72
CA GLY A 685 -12.35 -13.70 -5.90
C GLY A 685 -12.96 -13.02 -7.14
N LEU A 686 -12.95 -13.71 -8.28
CA LEU A 686 -13.64 -13.31 -9.51
C LEU A 686 -14.58 -14.43 -9.99
N ALA A 687 -15.61 -14.06 -10.73
CA ALA A 687 -16.55 -14.99 -11.34
C ALA A 687 -15.82 -16.07 -12.15
N LYS A 688 -16.26 -17.33 -12.02
CA LYS A 688 -15.52 -18.51 -12.47
C LYS A 688 -14.97 -18.40 -13.90
N GLU A 689 -15.81 -18.05 -14.89
CA GLU A 689 -15.39 -17.96 -16.29
C GLU A 689 -14.40 -16.81 -16.54
N VAL A 690 -14.54 -15.68 -15.83
CA VAL A 690 -13.58 -14.57 -15.89
C VAL A 690 -12.23 -15.02 -15.35
N ARG A 691 -12.20 -15.68 -14.18
CA ARG A 691 -10.99 -16.25 -13.58
C ARG A 691 -10.32 -17.25 -14.54
N GLU A 692 -11.10 -18.15 -15.15
CA GLU A 692 -10.59 -19.13 -16.12
C GLU A 692 -10.03 -18.46 -17.40
N HIS A 693 -10.68 -17.41 -17.90
CA HIS A 693 -10.18 -16.62 -19.03
C HIS A 693 -8.87 -15.90 -18.72
N LEU A 694 -8.77 -15.19 -17.58
CA LEU A 694 -7.54 -14.54 -17.14
C LEU A 694 -6.40 -15.54 -16.90
N PHE A 695 -6.71 -16.75 -16.41
CA PHE A 695 -5.73 -17.82 -16.27
C PHE A 695 -5.23 -18.34 -17.62
N ALA A 696 -6.06 -18.34 -18.67
CA ALA A 696 -5.63 -18.67 -20.02
C ALA A 696 -4.78 -17.57 -20.66
N VAL A 697 -5.17 -16.29 -20.48
CA VAL A 697 -4.35 -15.12 -20.86
C VAL A 697 -2.97 -15.17 -20.19
N THR A 698 -2.92 -15.50 -18.90
CA THR A 698 -1.66 -15.61 -18.14
C THR A 698 -0.73 -16.67 -18.75
N ARG A 699 -1.25 -17.85 -19.11
CA ARG A 699 -0.46 -18.89 -19.80
C ARG A 699 0.06 -18.40 -21.14
N ARG A 700 -0.82 -17.86 -21.99
CA ARG A 700 -0.50 -17.40 -23.35
C ARG A 700 0.70 -16.46 -23.40
N TRP A 701 0.85 -15.54 -22.44
CA TRP A 701 1.94 -14.57 -22.44
C TRP A 701 3.19 -15.04 -21.70
N MET A 702 3.09 -16.06 -20.84
CA MET A 702 4.22 -16.61 -20.07
C MET A 702 4.86 -17.87 -20.67
N ASP A 703 4.11 -18.59 -21.51
CA ASP A 703 4.54 -19.74 -22.30
C ASP A 703 3.77 -19.67 -23.66
N PRO A 704 4.21 -18.79 -24.59
CA PRO A 704 3.55 -18.55 -25.87
C PRO A 704 3.47 -19.76 -26.80
N ASN A 705 4.44 -20.68 -26.72
CA ASN A 705 4.50 -21.85 -27.59
C ASN A 705 3.84 -23.11 -26.97
N GLY A 706 3.75 -23.19 -25.64
CA GLY A 706 3.10 -24.27 -24.89
C GLY A 706 3.97 -25.49 -24.62
N ASP A 707 5.29 -25.41 -24.74
CA ASP A 707 6.24 -26.51 -24.51
C ASP A 707 6.68 -26.65 -23.03
N GLY A 708 6.37 -25.67 -22.20
CA GLY A 708 6.73 -25.63 -20.77
C GLY A 708 8.09 -25.02 -20.45
N ASP A 709 8.80 -24.45 -21.43
CA ASP A 709 9.94 -23.55 -21.19
C ASP A 709 9.47 -22.08 -21.27
N PRO A 710 9.38 -21.34 -20.14
CA PRO A 710 8.92 -19.96 -20.13
C PRO A 710 9.94 -18.95 -20.70
N SER A 711 10.98 -19.42 -21.41
CA SER A 711 12.09 -18.57 -21.90
C SER A 711 11.75 -17.72 -23.13
N ASP A 712 10.64 -17.98 -23.81
CA ASP A 712 10.09 -17.16 -24.90
C ASP A 712 8.92 -16.26 -24.46
N GLY A 713 8.45 -16.40 -23.22
CA GLY A 713 7.38 -15.61 -22.60
C GLY A 713 7.85 -14.42 -21.77
N ILE A 714 6.90 -13.75 -21.11
CA ILE A 714 7.21 -12.65 -20.19
C ILE A 714 7.71 -13.17 -18.83
N ASP A 715 8.59 -12.40 -18.20
CA ASP A 715 9.23 -12.74 -16.94
C ASP A 715 8.38 -12.41 -15.70
N GLY A 716 7.13 -11.98 -15.88
CA GLY A 716 6.25 -11.64 -14.76
C GLY A 716 5.22 -10.55 -15.08
N TRP A 717 4.60 -10.05 -14.02
CA TRP A 717 3.47 -9.12 -14.08
C TRP A 717 3.57 -8.02 -13.01
N ARG A 718 3.24 -6.78 -13.39
CA ARG A 718 2.74 -5.74 -12.49
C ARG A 718 1.21 -5.85 -12.45
N LEU A 719 0.60 -5.70 -11.29
CA LEU A 719 -0.83 -5.91 -11.09
C LEU A 719 -1.53 -4.61 -10.68
N ASP A 720 -2.40 -4.14 -11.57
CA ASP A 720 -3.20 -2.92 -11.43
C ASP A 720 -4.33 -3.07 -10.40
N VAL A 721 -4.50 -2.05 -9.54
CA VAL A 721 -5.56 -1.97 -8.50
C VAL A 721 -5.81 -3.32 -7.80
N ALA A 722 -4.72 -4.02 -7.45
CA ALA A 722 -4.80 -5.42 -7.03
C ALA A 722 -5.60 -5.62 -5.72
N SER A 723 -5.73 -4.57 -4.91
CA SER A 723 -6.47 -4.58 -3.64
C SER A 723 -7.97 -4.74 -3.76
N ASP A 724 -8.56 -4.44 -4.92
CA ASP A 724 -10.01 -4.50 -5.12
C ASP A 724 -10.49 -5.93 -5.38
N ILE A 725 -9.58 -6.79 -5.85
CA ILE A 725 -9.81 -8.22 -6.04
C ILE A 725 -9.47 -8.98 -4.75
N ASN A 726 -10.40 -9.84 -4.33
CA ASN A 726 -10.23 -10.67 -3.14
C ASN A 726 -8.99 -11.58 -3.28
N VAL A 727 -8.19 -11.61 -2.21
CA VAL A 727 -6.91 -12.34 -2.10
C VAL A 727 -6.95 -13.81 -2.53
N ASN A 728 -8.11 -14.48 -2.51
CA ASN A 728 -8.23 -15.87 -2.94
C ASN A 728 -7.97 -16.05 -4.45
N PHE A 729 -8.39 -15.10 -5.29
CA PHE A 729 -8.02 -15.09 -6.72
C PHE A 729 -6.49 -15.04 -6.87
N TRP A 730 -5.84 -14.14 -6.12
CA TRP A 730 -4.40 -13.93 -6.19
C TRP A 730 -3.57 -15.11 -5.70
N LYS A 731 -4.05 -15.88 -4.72
CA LYS A 731 -3.40 -17.13 -4.27
C LYS A 731 -3.42 -18.21 -5.35
N ASP A 732 -4.59 -18.43 -5.95
CA ASP A 732 -4.74 -19.40 -7.04
C ASP A 732 -3.96 -18.97 -8.29
N TRP A 733 -4.00 -17.67 -8.62
CA TRP A 733 -3.30 -17.10 -9.75
C TRP A 733 -1.78 -17.15 -9.55
N ARG A 734 -1.26 -16.87 -8.35
CA ARG A 734 0.16 -17.09 -8.01
C ARG A 734 0.55 -18.55 -8.23
N THR A 735 -0.28 -19.49 -7.78
CA THR A 735 0.00 -20.92 -7.95
C THR A 735 0.10 -21.29 -9.43
N LEU A 736 -0.76 -20.72 -10.28
CA LEU A 736 -0.63 -20.85 -11.73
C LEU A 736 0.69 -20.23 -12.26
N VAL A 737 0.93 -18.95 -12.00
CA VAL A 737 2.12 -18.21 -12.48
C VAL A 737 3.41 -18.93 -12.11
N LYS A 738 3.54 -19.34 -10.84
CA LYS A 738 4.72 -20.06 -10.33
C LYS A 738 4.82 -21.51 -10.81
N SER A 739 3.73 -22.09 -11.33
CA SER A 739 3.76 -23.41 -11.99
C SER A 739 4.23 -23.36 -13.45
N ILE A 740 4.07 -22.20 -14.12
CA ILE A 740 4.60 -21.94 -15.47
C ILE A 740 6.07 -21.53 -15.35
N ASN A 741 6.37 -20.56 -14.48
CA ASN A 741 7.71 -20.04 -14.25
C ASN A 741 7.91 -19.74 -12.75
N PRO A 742 8.70 -20.54 -12.01
CA PRO A 742 8.93 -20.30 -10.58
C PRO A 742 9.64 -18.96 -10.29
N ASP A 743 10.44 -18.49 -11.25
CA ASP A 743 11.15 -17.21 -11.21
C ASP A 743 10.34 -16.03 -11.80
N ALA A 744 9.09 -16.22 -12.23
CA ALA A 744 8.27 -15.10 -12.70
C ALA A 744 7.99 -14.11 -11.58
N TYR A 745 8.25 -12.83 -11.80
CA TYR A 745 8.11 -11.78 -10.79
C TYR A 745 6.67 -11.28 -10.71
N ILE A 746 6.10 -11.31 -9.51
CA ILE A 746 4.75 -10.81 -9.24
C ILE A 746 4.84 -9.57 -8.35
N VAL A 747 4.53 -8.41 -8.91
CA VAL A 747 4.46 -7.14 -8.17
C VAL A 747 3.07 -6.53 -8.24
N ALA A 748 2.56 -6.07 -7.10
CA ALA A 748 1.27 -5.37 -7.06
C ALA A 748 1.44 -3.86 -6.87
N GLU A 749 0.52 -3.12 -7.47
CA GLU A 749 0.34 -1.71 -7.19
C GLU A 749 -0.40 -1.53 -5.86
N LEU A 750 0.35 -1.54 -4.75
CA LEU A 750 -0.19 -1.26 -3.43
C LEU A 750 0.54 -0.08 -2.81
N TRP A 751 -0.19 1.01 -2.61
CA TRP A 751 0.36 2.28 -2.18
C TRP A 751 0.68 2.36 -0.68
N GLN A 752 0.38 1.32 0.10
CA GLN A 752 0.48 1.30 1.56
C GLN A 752 1.25 0.06 2.07
N GLU A 753 1.43 -0.01 3.39
CA GLU A 753 1.92 -1.22 4.07
C GLU A 753 1.06 -2.44 3.68
N SER A 754 1.72 -3.51 3.20
CA SER A 754 1.06 -4.60 2.48
C SER A 754 1.43 -6.00 2.99
N ARG A 755 1.65 -6.15 4.30
CA ARG A 755 2.20 -7.41 4.89
C ARG A 755 1.34 -8.64 4.58
N GLU A 756 0.02 -8.46 4.59
CA GLU A 756 -1.00 -9.48 4.29
C GLU A 756 -0.90 -10.06 2.87
N TRP A 757 -0.17 -9.39 1.97
CA TRP A 757 0.02 -9.80 0.56
C TRP A 757 1.41 -10.39 0.26
N LEU A 758 2.39 -10.19 1.17
CA LEU A 758 3.83 -10.44 0.95
C LEU A 758 4.40 -11.53 1.86
N ASP A 759 3.57 -12.52 2.16
CA ASP A 759 3.90 -13.73 2.94
C ASP A 759 4.29 -14.94 2.06
N GLY A 760 4.40 -14.74 0.75
CA GLY A 760 4.70 -15.77 -0.24
C GLY A 760 3.48 -16.52 -0.78
N ARG A 761 2.26 -16.18 -0.37
CA ARG A 761 1.00 -16.78 -0.88
C ARG A 761 0.35 -15.97 -2.00
N SER A 762 0.62 -14.67 -2.13
CA SER A 762 0.06 -13.80 -3.18
C SER A 762 1.16 -13.16 -4.05
N PHE A 763 1.83 -12.12 -3.58
CA PHE A 763 2.80 -11.35 -4.39
C PHE A 763 4.24 -11.58 -3.94
N ASP A 764 5.22 -11.32 -4.81
CA ASP A 764 6.64 -11.31 -4.45
C ASP A 764 7.07 -9.95 -3.90
N ALA A 765 6.41 -8.87 -4.36
CA ALA A 765 6.75 -7.48 -4.07
C ALA A 765 5.55 -6.54 -4.25
N VAL A 766 5.76 -5.27 -3.90
CA VAL A 766 4.89 -4.14 -4.27
C VAL A 766 5.70 -3.01 -4.90
N MET A 767 5.04 -2.14 -5.66
CA MET A 767 5.56 -0.81 -5.99
C MET A 767 5.72 -0.02 -4.68
N ASN A 768 6.96 0.34 -4.31
CA ASN A 768 7.30 0.79 -2.97
C ASN A 768 6.99 2.29 -2.74
N TYR A 769 5.73 2.68 -2.91
CA TYR A 769 5.25 4.03 -2.63
C TYR A 769 5.51 4.51 -1.17
N PRO A 770 5.47 3.66 -0.11
CA PRO A 770 5.92 4.06 1.22
C PRO A 770 7.36 4.58 1.25
N PHE A 771 8.29 3.91 0.54
CA PHE A 771 9.66 4.39 0.36
C PHE A 771 9.71 5.71 -0.42
N ALA A 772 8.95 5.84 -1.51
CA ALA A 772 8.88 7.09 -2.29
C ALA A 772 8.44 8.27 -1.43
N ARG A 773 7.39 8.11 -0.60
CA ARG A 773 6.90 9.13 0.34
C ARG A 773 7.92 9.51 1.41
N SER A 774 8.60 8.53 2.00
CA SER A 774 9.67 8.78 2.99
C SER A 774 10.84 9.57 2.36
N CYS A 775 11.23 9.19 1.14
CA CYS A 775 12.28 9.89 0.40
C CYS A 775 11.86 11.31 0.00
N GLN A 776 10.62 11.53 -0.43
CA GLN A 776 10.09 12.88 -0.70
C GLN A 776 10.17 13.76 0.56
N ARG A 777 9.75 13.24 1.72
CA ARG A 777 9.81 14.00 2.98
C ARG A 777 11.23 14.29 3.46
N PHE A 778 12.21 13.44 3.16
CA PHE A 778 13.60 13.67 3.56
C PHE A 778 14.38 14.58 2.58
N PHE A 779 14.30 14.30 1.27
CA PHE A 779 15.10 14.97 0.24
C PHE A 779 14.43 16.20 -0.38
N VAL A 780 13.10 16.18 -0.53
CA VAL A 780 12.34 17.18 -1.30
C VAL A 780 11.71 18.24 -0.38
N ASN A 781 10.92 17.80 0.60
CA ASN A 781 10.05 18.66 1.40
C ASN A 781 10.82 19.63 2.31
N ARG A 782 10.27 20.82 2.55
CA ARG A 782 10.88 21.87 3.39
C ARG A 782 10.08 22.11 4.68
N ALA A 783 8.75 22.22 4.59
CA ALA A 783 7.87 22.54 5.72
C ALA A 783 7.59 21.36 6.65
N LYS A 784 7.54 20.14 6.12
CA LYS A 784 7.30 18.86 6.83
C LYS A 784 8.51 17.93 6.68
N ARG A 785 9.70 18.52 6.53
CA ARG A 785 10.94 17.78 6.35
C ARG A 785 11.23 16.92 7.58
N ILE A 786 11.47 15.63 7.35
CA ILE A 786 11.86 14.68 8.42
C ILE A 786 13.38 14.72 8.64
N THR A 787 13.82 14.42 9.86
CA THR A 787 15.25 14.37 10.20
C THR A 787 15.94 13.12 9.65
N ALA A 788 17.28 13.04 9.74
CA ALA A 788 18.02 11.84 9.34
C ALA A 788 17.68 10.64 10.23
N SER A 789 17.53 10.87 11.54
CA SER A 789 17.06 9.86 12.50
C SER A 789 15.64 9.38 12.22
N GLU A 790 14.73 10.30 11.84
CA GLU A 790 13.36 9.93 11.48
C GLU A 790 13.26 9.19 10.15
N PHE A 791 14.10 9.53 9.18
CA PHE A 791 14.21 8.84 7.89
C PHE A 791 14.77 7.43 8.08
N ASP A 792 15.87 7.28 8.82
CA ASP A 792 16.47 5.98 9.16
C ASP A 792 15.50 5.07 9.91
N ARG A 793 14.76 5.63 10.90
CA ARG A 793 13.70 4.90 11.61
C ARG A 793 12.62 4.41 10.66
N GLN A 794 12.11 5.26 9.75
CA GLN A 794 11.10 4.87 8.76
C GLN A 794 11.61 3.80 7.79
N LEU A 795 12.87 3.89 7.33
CA LEU A 795 13.48 2.86 6.49
C LEU A 795 13.54 1.51 7.21
N LYS A 796 13.98 1.49 8.48
CA LYS A 796 14.05 0.28 9.31
C LYS A 796 12.67 -0.29 9.64
N GLU A 797 11.68 0.55 9.90
CA GLU A 797 10.28 0.15 10.07
C GLU A 797 9.77 -0.55 8.82
N MET A 798 9.91 0.06 7.65
CA MET A 798 9.51 -0.54 6.36
C MET A 798 10.21 -1.87 6.07
N GLN A 799 11.51 -1.98 6.35
CA GLN A 799 12.26 -3.23 6.21
C GLN A 799 11.79 -4.31 7.21
N GLY A 800 11.30 -3.90 8.38
CA GLY A 800 10.71 -4.78 9.39
C GLY A 800 9.28 -5.24 9.07
N TRP A 801 8.62 -4.65 8.07
CA TRP A 801 7.26 -5.07 7.67
C TRP A 801 7.25 -6.44 6.99
N TYR A 802 8.26 -6.76 6.20
CA TYR A 802 8.24 -7.92 5.31
C TYR A 802 9.30 -8.97 5.65
N ALA A 803 9.08 -10.18 5.15
CA ALA A 803 10.10 -11.23 5.19
C ALA A 803 11.39 -10.72 4.51
N PRO A 804 12.60 -10.96 5.06
CA PRO A 804 13.83 -10.32 4.59
C PRO A 804 14.07 -10.39 3.08
N GLN A 805 13.67 -11.49 2.43
CA GLN A 805 13.80 -11.73 1.00
C GLN A 805 12.90 -10.87 0.10
N VAL A 806 11.81 -10.30 0.65
CA VAL A 806 10.94 -9.35 -0.04
C VAL A 806 11.63 -8.01 -0.20
N ASN A 807 12.34 -7.54 0.84
CA ASN A 807 12.99 -6.22 0.87
C ASN A 807 14.01 -6.03 -0.26
N TYR A 808 14.58 -7.11 -0.82
CA TYR A 808 15.51 -7.06 -1.95
C TYR A 808 14.81 -6.95 -3.32
N VAL A 809 13.53 -7.33 -3.42
CA VAL A 809 12.76 -7.34 -4.66
C VAL A 809 11.65 -6.28 -4.71
N LEU A 810 11.52 -5.42 -3.70
CA LEU A 810 10.65 -4.24 -3.74
C LEU A 810 11.06 -3.29 -4.87
N GLN A 811 10.09 -2.81 -5.65
CA GLN A 811 10.30 -1.79 -6.69
C GLN A 811 10.43 -0.41 -6.04
N ASN A 812 11.67 0.02 -5.78
CA ASN A 812 12.00 1.29 -5.15
C ASN A 812 11.95 2.43 -6.18
N LEU A 813 10.73 2.92 -6.45
CA LEU A 813 10.48 4.11 -7.28
C LEU A 813 10.57 5.43 -6.49
N PHE A 814 10.67 6.54 -7.23
CA PHE A 814 10.40 7.89 -6.73
C PHE A 814 9.21 8.57 -7.41
N GLY A 815 8.90 8.16 -8.64
CA GLY A 815 7.70 8.55 -9.38
C GLY A 815 7.33 7.46 -10.37
N SER A 816 6.15 7.58 -10.97
CA SER A 816 5.61 6.68 -11.99
C SER A 816 4.77 7.47 -13.00
N HIS A 817 4.02 6.76 -13.84
CA HIS A 817 3.01 7.36 -14.72
C HIS A 817 1.77 7.87 -13.96
N ASP A 818 1.66 7.67 -12.65
CA ASP A 818 0.55 8.12 -11.78
C ASP A 818 1.02 9.08 -10.68
N THR A 819 2.17 9.73 -10.87
CA THR A 819 2.65 10.81 -10.00
C THR A 819 3.23 11.94 -10.82
N ASP A 820 3.44 13.11 -10.20
CA ASP A 820 4.29 14.12 -10.82
C ASP A 820 5.75 13.64 -10.96
N ARG A 821 6.49 14.27 -11.88
CA ARG A 821 7.89 13.91 -12.15
C ARG A 821 8.76 14.24 -10.94
N VAL A 822 9.69 13.36 -10.58
CA VAL A 822 10.57 13.56 -9.42
C VAL A 822 11.35 14.89 -9.48
N ALA A 823 11.71 15.36 -10.67
CA ALA A 823 12.36 16.67 -10.86
C ALA A 823 11.42 17.85 -10.55
N SER A 824 10.12 17.71 -10.84
CA SER A 824 9.08 18.72 -10.54
C SER A 824 8.70 18.75 -9.06
N MET A 825 8.82 17.64 -8.32
CA MET A 825 8.63 17.64 -6.87
C MET A 825 9.58 18.63 -6.17
N PHE A 826 10.81 18.81 -6.67
CA PHE A 826 11.76 19.79 -6.12
C PHE A 826 11.37 21.26 -6.36
N MET A 827 10.59 21.54 -7.41
CA MET A 827 9.96 22.86 -7.65
C MET A 827 8.72 23.07 -6.78
N ASN A 828 8.14 21.99 -6.25
CA ASN A 828 6.89 21.95 -5.49
C ASN A 828 7.08 21.28 -4.11
N PRO A 829 8.10 21.69 -3.32
CA PRO A 829 8.62 20.84 -2.24
C PRO A 829 7.60 20.54 -1.14
N ASP A 830 6.70 21.49 -0.86
CA ASP A 830 5.80 21.41 0.29
C ASP A 830 4.42 20.81 -0.04
N LEU A 831 4.22 20.35 -1.27
CA LEU A 831 3.11 19.46 -1.61
C LEU A 831 3.36 18.06 -1.02
N GLU A 832 2.28 17.38 -0.63
CA GLU A 832 2.37 15.96 -0.28
C GLU A 832 2.50 15.13 -1.57
N TYR A 833 3.11 13.96 -1.44
CA TYR A 833 3.23 13.01 -2.53
C TYR A 833 1.83 12.56 -2.99
N ASP A 834 1.53 12.72 -4.28
CA ASP A 834 0.24 12.34 -4.90
C ASP A 834 -1.00 13.01 -4.23
N GLN A 835 -0.92 14.32 -3.90
CA GLN A 835 -2.10 15.06 -3.45
C GLN A 835 -2.18 16.47 -4.05
N ALA A 836 -3.13 16.65 -4.97
CA ALA A 836 -3.34 17.89 -5.74
C ALA A 836 -2.11 18.31 -6.57
N ASN A 837 -1.34 17.33 -7.06
CA ASN A 837 -0.16 17.54 -7.92
C ASN A 837 -0.52 17.64 -9.42
N ARG A 838 -1.82 17.59 -9.74
CA ARG A 838 -2.37 17.70 -11.10
C ARG A 838 -2.73 19.16 -11.41
N LEU A 839 -2.58 19.56 -12.67
CA LEU A 839 -2.91 20.93 -13.10
C LEU A 839 -4.43 21.19 -13.11
N GLN A 840 -5.23 20.14 -13.34
CA GLN A 840 -6.69 20.19 -13.40
C GLN A 840 -7.38 20.20 -12.03
N ASP A 841 -6.71 19.79 -10.95
CA ASP A 841 -7.27 19.75 -9.59
C ASP A 841 -7.48 21.16 -8.99
N ASN A 842 -7.15 22.22 -9.75
CA ASN A 842 -7.13 23.61 -9.32
C ASN A 842 -6.28 23.85 -8.06
N GLY A 843 -5.28 23.01 -7.81
CA GLY A 843 -4.29 23.20 -6.75
C GLY A 843 -3.57 24.53 -6.95
N PRO A 844 -3.84 25.58 -6.15
CA PRO A 844 -3.54 26.97 -6.52
C PRO A 844 -2.05 27.32 -6.55
N ASN A 845 -1.18 26.36 -6.22
CA ASN A 845 0.24 26.55 -5.94
C ASN A 845 1.17 25.61 -6.75
N TYR A 846 0.66 24.75 -7.64
CA TYR A 846 1.56 23.90 -8.44
C TYR A 846 2.35 24.74 -9.45
N ASN A 847 3.66 24.62 -9.42
CA ASN A 847 4.60 25.27 -10.32
C ASN A 847 5.05 24.30 -11.42
N PRO A 848 4.55 24.42 -12.66
CA PRO A 848 4.92 23.55 -13.79
C PRO A 848 6.23 23.98 -14.48
N SER A 849 6.91 25.01 -14.00
CA SER A 849 8.13 25.54 -14.62
C SER A 849 9.26 24.53 -14.64
N LYS A 850 10.19 24.69 -15.59
CA LYS A 850 11.43 23.91 -15.68
C LYS A 850 12.19 23.91 -14.33
N PRO A 851 12.62 22.73 -13.83
CA PRO A 851 13.44 22.63 -12.63
C PRO A 851 14.76 23.41 -12.74
N THR A 852 15.16 24.03 -11.64
CA THR A 852 16.43 24.78 -11.57
C THR A 852 17.63 23.85 -11.44
N ALA A 853 18.84 24.39 -11.63
CA ALA A 853 20.08 23.64 -11.40
C ALA A 853 20.19 23.09 -9.96
N ASP A 854 19.63 23.77 -8.96
CA ASP A 854 19.54 23.25 -7.59
C ASP A 854 18.60 22.04 -7.47
N CYS A 855 17.46 22.07 -8.19
CA CYS A 855 16.54 20.94 -8.25
C CYS A 855 17.21 19.70 -8.83
N TYR A 856 17.92 19.83 -9.95
CA TYR A 856 18.68 18.71 -10.54
C TYR A 856 19.86 18.27 -9.66
N LYS A 857 20.49 19.18 -8.90
CA LYS A 857 21.52 18.83 -7.92
C LYS A 857 20.95 17.95 -6.79
N ARG A 858 19.80 18.34 -6.23
CA ARG A 858 19.09 17.59 -5.19
C ARG A 858 18.51 16.27 -5.71
N LEU A 859 18.05 16.22 -6.96
CA LEU A 859 17.69 14.98 -7.64
C LEU A 859 18.87 14.00 -7.70
N LYS A 860 20.07 14.46 -8.08
CA LYS A 860 21.27 13.61 -8.10
C LYS A 860 21.61 13.01 -6.73
N LEU A 861 21.47 13.76 -5.64
CA LEU A 861 21.59 13.22 -4.28
C LEU A 861 20.56 12.10 -4.02
N MET A 862 19.31 12.32 -4.38
CA MET A 862 18.20 11.38 -4.19
C MET A 862 18.43 10.08 -5.01
N VAL A 863 18.92 10.20 -6.26
CA VAL A 863 19.33 9.08 -7.12
C VAL A 863 20.52 8.31 -6.56
N THR A 864 21.50 9.01 -5.97
CA THR A 864 22.63 8.38 -5.27
C THR A 864 22.13 7.46 -4.15
N PHE A 865 21.13 7.90 -3.39
CA PHE A 865 20.46 7.05 -2.39
C PHE A 865 19.70 5.90 -3.05
N GLN A 866 18.89 6.14 -4.09
CA GLN A 866 18.08 5.10 -4.76
C GLN A 866 18.92 3.89 -5.19
N MET A 867 20.06 4.14 -5.83
CA MET A 867 20.90 3.10 -6.42
C MET A 867 21.71 2.32 -5.37
N THR A 868 21.88 2.90 -4.18
CA THR A 868 22.68 2.33 -3.08
C THR A 868 21.86 1.78 -1.90
N ALA A 869 20.58 2.13 -1.80
CA ALA A 869 19.64 1.59 -0.83
C ALA A 869 19.31 0.10 -1.06
N LEU A 870 18.73 -0.52 -0.03
CA LEU A 870 18.21 -1.89 -0.07
C LEU A 870 16.92 -1.96 -0.92
N GLY A 871 16.84 -2.94 -1.81
CA GLY A 871 15.72 -3.14 -2.75
C GLY A 871 16.13 -2.97 -4.22
N ALA A 872 15.17 -3.08 -5.14
CA ALA A 872 15.39 -3.00 -6.58
C ALA A 872 14.96 -1.61 -7.11
N PRO A 873 15.90 -0.71 -7.45
CA PRO A 873 15.56 0.65 -7.90
C PRO A 873 14.78 0.64 -9.21
N MET A 874 13.82 1.57 -9.34
CA MET A 874 13.01 1.78 -10.53
C MET A 874 13.15 3.21 -11.05
N VAL A 875 13.50 3.33 -12.33
CA VAL A 875 13.53 4.60 -13.07
C VAL A 875 12.27 4.69 -13.92
N TYR A 876 11.58 5.82 -13.91
CA TYR A 876 10.47 6.09 -14.82
C TYR A 876 10.99 6.83 -16.06
N TYR A 877 10.62 6.38 -17.27
CA TYR A 877 11.29 6.79 -18.51
C TYR A 877 11.43 8.32 -18.63
N GLY A 878 12.65 8.82 -18.80
CA GLY A 878 12.94 10.24 -18.95
C GLY A 878 13.32 10.97 -17.66
N ASP A 879 13.10 10.38 -16.48
CA ASP A 879 13.63 10.94 -15.21
C ASP A 879 15.17 10.99 -15.24
N GLU A 880 15.80 10.07 -16.00
CA GLU A 880 17.25 10.04 -16.19
C GLU A 880 17.78 11.15 -17.10
N VAL A 881 16.99 11.66 -18.05
CA VAL A 881 17.36 12.84 -18.86
C VAL A 881 16.84 14.16 -18.28
N GLY A 882 16.26 14.14 -17.07
CA GLY A 882 15.77 15.32 -16.37
C GLY A 882 14.39 15.81 -16.83
N MET A 883 13.55 14.96 -17.43
CA MET A 883 12.17 15.33 -17.78
C MET A 883 11.37 15.77 -16.55
N TYR A 884 10.49 16.75 -16.76
CA TYR A 884 9.70 17.39 -15.72
C TYR A 884 8.24 17.53 -16.16
N GLY A 885 7.32 17.60 -15.20
CA GLY A 885 5.90 17.67 -15.43
C GLY A 885 5.13 17.46 -14.14
N ALA A 886 3.97 18.10 -14.05
CA ALA A 886 2.94 17.78 -13.06
C ALA A 886 2.48 16.32 -13.19
N ASP A 887 1.57 15.91 -12.31
CA ASP A 887 0.95 14.58 -12.33
C ASP A 887 0.12 14.34 -13.62
N ASP A 888 -0.50 13.17 -13.76
CA ASP A 888 -1.29 12.73 -14.90
C ASP A 888 -2.16 13.88 -15.46
N PRO A 889 -2.03 14.21 -16.76
CA PRO A 889 -1.30 13.51 -17.83
C PRO A 889 0.12 14.03 -18.07
N SER A 890 0.57 15.05 -17.34
CA SER A 890 1.80 15.79 -17.67
C SER A 890 3.09 15.05 -17.33
N CYS A 891 3.03 14.03 -16.48
CA CYS A 891 4.14 13.12 -16.21
C CYS A 891 4.38 12.14 -17.39
N ARG A 892 3.42 12.01 -18.31
CA ARG A 892 3.43 11.08 -19.46
C ARG A 892 3.89 11.77 -20.76
N LYS A 893 4.64 12.88 -20.71
CA LYS A 893 5.18 13.58 -21.90
C LYS A 893 6.00 12.63 -22.83
N PRO A 894 6.12 12.93 -24.13
CA PRO A 894 7.00 12.19 -25.04
C PRO A 894 8.45 12.24 -24.54
N MET A 895 9.13 11.10 -24.60
CA MET A 895 10.55 10.97 -24.22
C MET A 895 11.43 11.91 -25.05
N LEU A 896 12.41 12.53 -24.39
CA LEU A 896 13.40 13.38 -25.05
C LEU A 896 14.55 12.52 -25.59
N TRP A 897 14.84 12.67 -26.88
CA TRP A 897 15.88 11.92 -27.58
C TRP A 897 16.85 12.87 -28.30
N ASP A 898 18.14 12.52 -28.31
CA ASP A 898 19.22 13.26 -28.94
C ASP A 898 19.32 13.03 -30.46
N ASP A 899 18.81 11.89 -30.95
CA ASP A 899 18.70 11.55 -32.37
C ASP A 899 17.42 12.09 -33.06
N LEU A 900 16.58 12.85 -32.33
CA LEU A 900 15.38 13.49 -32.86
C LEU A 900 15.53 15.02 -32.96
N PRO A 901 14.70 15.71 -33.78
CA PRO A 901 14.66 17.16 -33.80
C PRO A 901 14.38 17.76 -32.40
N PRO A 902 14.98 18.91 -32.04
CA PRO A 902 14.70 19.59 -30.78
C PRO A 902 13.20 19.85 -30.58
N ASN A 903 12.76 19.83 -29.32
CA ASN A 903 11.39 20.16 -28.96
C ASN A 903 11.05 21.61 -29.35
N ASP A 904 9.82 21.83 -29.80
CA ASP A 904 9.23 23.15 -30.07
C ASP A 904 9.23 24.04 -28.81
N ASP A 905 9.21 23.43 -27.61
CA ASP A 905 9.53 24.08 -26.34
C ASP A 905 11.04 23.94 -26.05
N PRO A 906 11.83 25.03 -26.10
CA PRO A 906 13.28 24.95 -25.94
C PRO A 906 13.73 24.54 -24.52
N ASP A 907 12.84 24.57 -23.52
CA ASP A 907 13.13 24.12 -22.17
C ASP A 907 12.98 22.61 -21.96
N GLU A 908 12.23 21.93 -22.84
CA GLU A 908 12.12 20.47 -22.93
C GLU A 908 13.33 19.88 -23.67
N ARG A 909 14.47 19.80 -22.98
CA ARG A 909 15.74 19.28 -23.49
C ARG A 909 16.44 18.38 -22.46
N ILE A 910 17.22 17.42 -22.94
CA ILE A 910 18.03 16.51 -22.13
C ILE A 910 18.98 17.32 -21.22
N GLU A 911 19.00 16.97 -19.93
CA GLU A 911 19.97 17.48 -18.95
C GLU A 911 21.14 16.48 -18.84
N PRO A 912 22.26 16.69 -19.56
CA PRO A 912 23.32 15.68 -19.69
C PRO A 912 23.98 15.35 -18.35
N ASP A 913 24.05 16.33 -17.47
CA ASP A 913 24.55 16.24 -16.10
C ASP A 913 23.74 15.28 -15.21
N VAL A 914 22.45 15.08 -15.52
CA VAL A 914 21.54 14.15 -14.83
C VAL A 914 21.70 12.75 -15.45
N LEU A 915 21.70 12.66 -16.78
CA LEU A 915 21.88 11.39 -17.51
C LEU A 915 23.20 10.71 -17.15
N GLU A 916 24.31 11.45 -17.15
CA GLU A 916 25.62 10.92 -16.78
C GLU A 916 25.67 10.51 -15.29
N HIS A 917 24.87 11.14 -14.42
CA HIS A 917 24.80 10.75 -13.01
C HIS A 917 24.03 9.44 -12.81
N TYR A 918 22.87 9.26 -13.46
CA TYR A 918 22.16 7.98 -13.47
C TYR A 918 23.04 6.86 -14.03
N GLN A 919 23.64 7.08 -15.21
CA GLN A 919 24.60 6.15 -15.83
C GLN A 919 25.74 5.74 -14.89
N TRP A 920 26.30 6.69 -14.14
CA TRP A 920 27.38 6.43 -13.20
C TRP A 920 26.90 5.65 -11.96
N MET A 921 25.78 6.07 -11.35
CA MET A 921 25.25 5.43 -10.16
C MET A 921 24.72 4.00 -10.42
N ILE A 922 24.13 3.75 -11.59
CA ILE A 922 23.74 2.41 -12.03
C ILE A 922 24.99 1.55 -12.27
N ALA A 923 26.04 2.09 -12.89
CA ALA A 923 27.31 1.37 -13.06
C ALA A 923 27.98 1.04 -11.70
N ILE A 924 27.93 1.93 -10.71
CA ILE A 924 28.37 1.65 -9.33
C ILE A 924 27.59 0.45 -8.75
N ARG A 925 26.26 0.44 -8.88
CA ARG A 925 25.41 -0.66 -8.41
C ARG A 925 25.74 -2.00 -9.07
N HIS A 926 26.09 -2.02 -10.36
CA HIS A 926 26.54 -3.22 -11.09
C HIS A 926 27.97 -3.65 -10.77
N THR A 927 28.76 -2.76 -10.17
CA THR A 927 30.15 -3.03 -9.77
C THR A 927 30.24 -3.69 -8.39
N CYS A 928 29.32 -3.37 -7.49
CA CYS A 928 29.34 -3.81 -6.10
C CYS A 928 28.14 -4.70 -5.74
N PRO A 929 28.27 -6.04 -5.75
CA PRO A 929 27.25 -6.99 -5.27
C PRO A 929 26.65 -6.67 -3.90
N ALA A 930 27.39 -6.02 -2.99
CA ALA A 930 26.87 -5.58 -1.70
C ALA A 930 25.75 -4.52 -1.82
N LEU A 931 25.74 -3.69 -2.87
CA LEU A 931 24.63 -2.77 -3.15
C LEU A 931 23.37 -3.49 -3.63
N GLN A 932 23.52 -4.68 -4.23
CA GLN A 932 22.41 -5.52 -4.67
C GLN A 932 21.86 -6.37 -3.53
N LEU A 933 22.73 -7.15 -2.85
CA LEU A 933 22.34 -8.20 -1.90
C LEU A 933 22.82 -8.01 -0.46
N GLY A 934 23.67 -7.02 -0.18
CA GLY A 934 24.23 -6.83 1.17
C GLY A 934 23.24 -6.25 2.18
N THR A 935 23.46 -6.53 3.47
CA THR A 935 22.75 -5.86 4.58
C THR A 935 22.99 -4.36 4.55
N MET A 936 22.10 -3.56 5.13
CA MET A 936 22.22 -2.10 5.22
C MET A 936 22.30 -1.68 6.70
N GLU A 937 23.36 -0.99 7.08
CA GLU A 937 23.58 -0.54 8.47
C GLU A 937 23.88 0.95 8.54
N THR A 938 23.25 1.65 9.47
CA THR A 938 23.50 3.07 9.71
C THR A 938 24.85 3.27 10.40
N LEU A 939 25.69 4.14 9.83
CA LEU A 939 27.00 4.50 10.39
C LEU A 939 26.95 5.86 11.11
N CYS A 940 26.19 6.81 10.56
CA CYS A 940 26.09 8.16 11.11
C CYS A 940 24.76 8.80 10.73
N MET A 941 24.15 9.52 11.68
CA MET A 941 23.02 10.42 11.49
C MET A 941 23.37 11.73 12.19
N ASP A 942 23.17 12.86 11.52
CA ASP A 942 23.32 14.19 12.10
C ASP A 942 22.13 15.03 11.67
N ASP A 943 21.14 15.15 12.57
CA ASP A 943 19.87 15.81 12.30
C ASP A 943 20.02 17.32 12.09
N GLU A 944 20.97 17.95 12.78
CA GLU A 944 21.27 19.39 12.65
C GLU A 944 22.00 19.69 11.33
N LYS A 945 22.92 18.81 10.90
CA LYS A 945 23.69 18.98 9.66
C LYS A 945 23.04 18.34 8.43
N GLY A 946 21.94 17.61 8.60
CA GLY A 946 21.28 16.88 7.50
C GLY A 946 22.17 15.80 6.87
N LEU A 947 23.02 15.14 7.67
CA LEU A 947 23.91 14.08 7.21
C LEU A 947 23.30 12.70 7.47
N TYR A 948 23.41 11.80 6.49
CA TYR A 948 23.07 10.39 6.62
C TYR A 948 24.16 9.52 6.01
N ALA A 949 24.68 8.56 6.78
CA ALA A 949 25.70 7.63 6.31
C ALA A 949 25.35 6.19 6.67
N PHE A 950 25.59 5.26 5.75
CA PHE A 950 25.32 3.84 5.93
C PHE A 950 26.34 2.96 5.20
N SER A 951 26.51 1.73 5.66
CA SER A 951 27.22 0.67 4.95
C SER A 951 26.25 -0.23 4.19
N ARG A 952 26.77 -0.89 3.15
CA ARG A 952 26.17 -2.05 2.48
C ARG A 952 27.19 -3.18 2.48
N THR A 953 26.88 -4.30 3.13
CA THR A 953 27.87 -5.36 3.41
C THR A 953 27.40 -6.73 2.92
N LEU A 954 28.23 -7.42 2.14
CA LEU A 954 28.00 -8.78 1.66
C LEU A 954 29.29 -9.59 1.74
N GLY A 955 29.36 -10.55 2.66
CA GLY A 955 30.58 -11.33 2.90
C GLY A 955 31.73 -10.42 3.32
N SER A 956 32.79 -10.36 2.51
CA SER A 956 33.92 -9.43 2.72
C SER A 956 33.84 -8.13 1.92
N GLU A 957 32.84 -7.94 1.05
CA GLU A 957 32.62 -6.67 0.37
C GLU A 957 31.80 -5.75 1.29
N CYS A 958 32.30 -4.53 1.50
CA CYS A 958 31.56 -3.47 2.18
C CYS A 958 31.71 -2.18 1.39
N VAL A 959 30.58 -1.52 1.11
CA VAL A 959 30.49 -0.20 0.50
C VAL A 959 29.96 0.78 1.53
N VAL A 960 30.58 1.95 1.67
CA VAL A 960 30.13 3.03 2.57
C VAL A 960 29.55 4.16 1.73
N VAL A 961 28.35 4.60 2.08
CA VAL A 961 27.64 5.71 1.44
C VAL A 961 27.49 6.84 2.45
N VAL A 962 27.79 8.06 2.03
CA VAL A 962 27.63 9.26 2.87
C VAL A 962 26.89 10.32 2.07
N LEU A 963 25.78 10.82 2.61
CA LEU A 963 24.87 11.77 1.99
C LEU A 963 24.88 13.08 2.76
N ASN A 964 25.14 14.19 2.06
CA ASN A 964 24.89 15.53 2.56
C ASN A 964 23.59 16.08 1.96
N ASN A 965 22.55 16.17 2.79
CA ASN A 965 21.24 16.69 2.43
C ASN A 965 21.03 18.14 2.92
N SER A 966 22.10 18.92 3.14
CA SER A 966 22.02 20.34 3.50
C SER A 966 22.52 21.26 2.38
N ASP A 967 22.21 22.55 2.52
CA ASP A 967 22.76 23.66 1.74
C ASP A 967 24.18 24.07 2.19
N HIS A 968 24.75 23.39 3.19
CA HIS A 968 26.08 23.67 3.74
C HIS A 968 27.13 22.65 3.29
N ARG A 969 28.36 23.14 3.12
CA ARG A 969 29.54 22.29 2.90
C ARG A 969 30.00 21.74 4.24
N HIS A 970 30.15 20.42 4.34
CA HIS A 970 30.60 19.78 5.56
C HIS A 970 31.99 19.16 5.41
N ARG A 971 32.76 19.17 6.51
CA ARG A 971 33.95 18.36 6.71
C ARG A 971 33.70 17.42 7.88
N LEU A 972 33.88 16.13 7.65
CA LEU A 972 33.41 15.06 8.54
C LEU A 972 34.44 13.93 8.64
N ASP A 973 34.50 13.32 9.83
CA ASP A 973 35.21 12.08 10.10
C ASP A 973 34.13 11.00 10.33
N ILE A 974 34.10 9.94 9.51
CA ILE A 974 33.05 8.91 9.58
C ILE A 974 33.67 7.59 10.05
N ALA A 975 33.13 7.02 11.12
CA ALA A 975 33.47 5.67 11.57
C ALA A 975 33.09 4.65 10.48
N VAL A 976 34.01 3.75 10.13
CA VAL A 976 33.83 2.76 9.06
C VAL A 976 34.22 1.35 9.51
N PRO A 977 33.60 0.29 8.96
CA PRO A 977 33.86 -1.09 9.35
C PRO A 977 35.17 -1.67 8.76
N TRP A 978 36.09 -0.83 8.32
CA TRP A 978 37.36 -1.21 7.70
C TRP A 978 38.52 -1.05 8.68
N ALA A 979 39.57 -1.86 8.51
CA ALA A 979 40.77 -1.77 9.34
C ALA A 979 41.63 -0.55 8.98
N ASP A 980 42.43 -0.07 9.93
CA ASP A 980 43.38 1.02 9.70
C ASP A 980 44.36 0.71 8.56
N GLY A 981 44.66 1.73 7.76
CA GLY A 981 45.51 1.59 6.57
C GLY A 981 44.84 0.91 5.37
N THR A 982 43.58 0.47 5.47
CA THR A 982 42.82 -0.06 4.31
C THR A 982 42.80 0.94 3.16
N HIS A 983 43.07 0.47 1.94
CA HIS A 983 42.95 1.28 0.73
C HIS A 983 41.47 1.43 0.35
N VAL A 984 41.00 2.68 0.28
CA VAL A 984 39.62 3.02 -0.01
C VAL A 984 39.54 3.80 -1.32
N VAL A 985 38.59 3.43 -2.18
CA VAL A 985 38.34 4.06 -3.47
C VAL A 985 36.99 4.78 -3.42
N ARG A 986 36.97 6.05 -3.82
CA ARG A 986 35.73 6.81 -4.03
C ARG A 986 35.20 6.52 -5.44
N LEU A 987 34.14 5.73 -5.54
CA LEU A 987 33.60 5.21 -6.79
C LEU A 987 32.89 6.29 -7.64
N ASP A 988 32.40 7.36 -7.00
CA ASP A 988 31.80 8.52 -7.68
C ASP A 988 32.84 9.57 -8.14
N ASP A 989 34.12 9.42 -7.80
CA ASP A 989 35.18 10.32 -8.29
C ASP A 989 35.63 9.93 -9.71
N ARG A 990 35.13 10.67 -10.70
CA ARG A 990 35.44 10.50 -12.13
C ARG A 990 36.90 10.79 -12.52
N LYS A 991 37.71 11.37 -11.62
CA LYS A 991 39.16 11.54 -11.79
C LYS A 991 39.94 10.30 -11.38
N ALA A 992 39.46 9.59 -10.36
CA ALA A 992 40.06 8.36 -9.85
C ALA A 992 39.52 7.10 -10.57
N CYS A 993 38.26 7.15 -10.99
CA CYS A 993 37.55 6.04 -11.62
C CYS A 993 37.10 6.38 -13.05
N GLU A 994 36.78 5.34 -13.83
CA GLU A 994 36.17 5.44 -15.14
C GLU A 994 35.04 4.43 -15.32
N ARG A 995 34.01 4.83 -16.07
CA ARG A 995 32.89 3.96 -16.45
C ARG A 995 33.25 3.24 -17.74
N ILE A 996 33.34 1.92 -17.68
CA ILE A 996 33.62 1.05 -18.82
C ILE A 996 32.29 0.56 -19.39
N GLU A 997 32.08 0.81 -20.68
CA GLU A 997 30.96 0.28 -21.45
C GLU A 997 31.19 -1.20 -21.82
N PRO A 998 30.15 -2.05 -21.82
CA PRO A 998 30.27 -3.44 -22.25
C PRO A 998 30.49 -3.54 -23.77
N GLY A 999 31.42 -4.41 -24.19
CA GLY A 999 31.65 -4.70 -25.61
C GLY A 999 30.45 -5.36 -26.28
N LEU A 1000 30.29 -5.16 -27.59
CA LEU A 1000 29.15 -5.67 -28.36
C LEU A 1000 28.99 -7.20 -28.34
N GLU A 1001 30.09 -7.93 -28.10
CA GLU A 1001 30.11 -9.39 -27.98
C GLU A 1001 29.49 -9.92 -26.66
N GLN A 1002 29.23 -9.04 -25.69
CA GLN A 1002 28.60 -9.39 -24.41
C GLN A 1002 27.23 -8.69 -24.28
N PRO A 1003 26.20 -9.12 -25.03
CA PRO A 1003 24.94 -8.37 -25.16
C PRO A 1003 24.19 -8.21 -23.82
N ALA A 1004 24.36 -9.14 -22.89
CA ALA A 1004 23.80 -9.11 -21.54
C ALA A 1004 24.66 -8.34 -20.51
N ALA A 1005 25.90 -7.96 -20.83
CA ALA A 1005 26.72 -7.18 -19.91
C ALA A 1005 26.19 -5.74 -19.76
N ARG A 1006 26.58 -5.07 -18.67
CA ARG A 1006 26.18 -3.71 -18.30
C ARG A 1006 27.41 -2.87 -17.92
N PRO A 1007 27.34 -1.54 -17.98
CA PRO A 1007 28.47 -0.67 -17.63
C PRO A 1007 28.93 -0.90 -16.19
N ARG A 1008 30.23 -0.77 -15.95
CA ARG A 1008 30.85 -0.93 -14.63
C ARG A 1008 31.86 0.17 -14.37
N ILE A 1009 32.16 0.41 -13.10
CA ILE A 1009 33.19 1.32 -12.66
C ILE A 1009 34.49 0.56 -12.44
N VAL A 1010 35.58 1.06 -13.02
CA VAL A 1010 36.94 0.62 -12.72
C VAL A 1010 37.77 1.80 -12.23
N GLU A 1011 38.83 1.48 -11.48
CA GLU A 1011 39.79 2.46 -11.01
C GLU A 1011 40.84 2.70 -12.09
N ARG A 1012 41.16 3.96 -12.39
CA ARG A 1012 42.11 4.32 -13.46
C ARG A 1012 43.51 3.88 -13.07
N ARG A 1013 44.21 3.19 -13.98
CA ARG A 1013 45.64 2.87 -13.80
C ARG A 1013 46.47 4.13 -14.04
N ILE A 1014 47.26 4.53 -13.04
CA ILE A 1014 48.27 5.58 -13.19
C ILE A 1014 49.59 4.93 -13.61
N GLU A 1015 50.08 5.25 -14.81
CA GLU A 1015 51.44 4.87 -15.23
C GLU A 1015 52.48 5.76 -14.51
N GLY A 1016 53.13 5.24 -13.48
CA GLY A 1016 54.25 5.95 -12.84
C GLY A 1016 54.55 5.56 -11.38
N LYS A 1017 55.15 4.38 -11.19
CA LYS A 1017 55.50 3.72 -9.90
C LYS A 1017 54.33 3.02 -9.19
N PRO A 1018 54.53 1.78 -8.68
CA PRO A 1018 53.60 1.19 -7.72
C PRO A 1018 53.52 2.04 -6.45
N GLY A 1019 52.32 2.39 -6.00
CA GLY A 1019 52.08 3.09 -4.73
C GLY A 1019 52.06 4.62 -4.78
N THR A 1020 52.15 5.26 -5.95
CA THR A 1020 51.86 6.71 -6.10
C THR A 1020 50.35 6.93 -6.15
N HIS A 1021 49.71 6.91 -4.98
CA HIS A 1021 48.31 7.27 -4.81
C HIS A 1021 48.02 8.68 -5.36
N HIS A 1022 46.79 8.93 -5.81
CA HIS A 1022 46.28 10.29 -5.90
C HIS A 1022 46.44 10.98 -4.53
N ALA A 1023 47.19 12.09 -4.50
CA ALA A 1023 47.33 12.92 -3.31
C ALA A 1023 45.96 13.52 -2.94
N GLY A 1024 45.25 12.88 -2.02
CA GLY A 1024 43.88 13.24 -1.63
C GLY A 1024 42.90 12.07 -1.43
N MET A 1025 43.26 10.83 -1.75
CA MET A 1025 42.43 9.65 -1.40
C MET A 1025 42.37 9.48 0.14
N PRO A 1026 41.17 9.39 0.76
CA PRO A 1026 41.06 9.20 2.20
C PRO A 1026 41.52 7.79 2.59
N ARG A 1027 42.34 7.71 3.65
CA ARG A 1027 42.71 6.45 4.31
C ARG A 1027 41.89 6.27 5.58
N VAL A 1028 41.78 5.01 6.02
CA VAL A 1028 41.19 4.68 7.32
C VAL A 1028 42.24 4.89 8.41
N GLU A 1029 41.94 5.78 9.36
CA GLU A 1029 42.85 6.17 10.45
C GLU A 1029 42.12 6.20 11.80
N GLY A 1030 42.43 5.26 12.70
CA GLY A 1030 41.70 5.07 13.96
C GLY A 1030 40.26 4.62 13.74
N GLY A 1031 39.99 3.77 12.75
CA GLY A 1031 38.66 3.27 12.37
C GLY A 1031 37.78 4.28 11.64
N HIS A 1032 38.33 5.41 11.18
CA HIS A 1032 37.56 6.50 10.56
C HIS A 1032 38.08 6.87 9.17
N LEU A 1033 37.18 7.15 8.23
CA LEU A 1033 37.46 7.97 7.06
C LEU A 1033 37.57 9.43 7.51
N ARG A 1034 38.79 9.95 7.62
CA ARG A 1034 39.03 11.30 8.14
C ARG A 1034 39.03 12.38 7.07
N GLY A 1035 38.56 13.56 7.45
CA GLY A 1035 38.63 14.79 6.67
C GLY A 1035 37.80 14.77 5.38
N LEU A 1036 36.81 13.89 5.27
CA LEU A 1036 35.90 13.82 4.13
C LEU A 1036 35.20 15.17 3.96
N VAL A 1037 35.25 15.72 2.75
CA VAL A 1037 34.53 16.94 2.36
C VAL A 1037 33.35 16.54 1.48
N LEU A 1038 32.15 16.98 1.88
CA LEU A 1038 30.94 16.91 1.07
C LEU A 1038 30.44 18.32 0.79
N GLU A 1039 30.20 18.60 -0.48
CA GLU A 1039 29.56 19.85 -0.91
C GLU A 1039 28.05 19.78 -0.65
N PRO A 1040 27.33 20.92 -0.60
CA PRO A 1040 25.89 20.94 -0.39
C PRO A 1040 25.14 20.01 -1.34
N TYR A 1041 24.13 19.28 -0.88
CA TYR A 1041 23.34 18.35 -1.72
C TYR A 1041 24.19 17.37 -2.56
N THR A 1042 25.20 16.72 -1.95
CA THR A 1042 26.02 15.70 -2.62
C THR A 1042 26.17 14.43 -1.80
N GLY A 1043 26.24 13.30 -2.50
CA GLY A 1043 26.61 12.01 -1.91
C GLY A 1043 28.02 11.58 -2.33
N ALA A 1044 28.58 10.64 -1.60
CA ALA A 1044 29.83 9.95 -1.95
C ALA A 1044 29.72 8.46 -1.63
N VAL A 1045 30.34 7.62 -2.46
CA VAL A 1045 30.29 6.17 -2.36
C VAL A 1045 31.71 5.60 -2.36
N PHE A 1046 32.03 4.87 -1.31
CA PHE A 1046 33.37 4.36 -1.04
C PHE A 1046 33.38 2.84 -0.96
N THR A 1047 34.42 2.20 -1.45
CA THR A 1047 34.64 0.76 -1.26
C THR A 1047 36.08 0.48 -0.85
N ALA A 1048 36.27 -0.56 -0.03
CA ALA A 1048 37.61 -1.05 0.33
C ALA A 1048 38.16 -1.97 -0.77
N ARG A 1049 39.44 -1.81 -1.09
CA ARG A 1049 40.20 -2.78 -1.89
C ARG A 1049 40.91 -3.77 -0.97
N ARG A 1050 40.82 -5.07 -1.28
CA ARG A 1050 41.89 -6.00 -0.89
C ARG A 1050 43.17 -5.58 -1.61
N ALA A 1051 44.31 -5.67 -0.93
CA ALA A 1051 45.60 -5.47 -1.57
C ALA A 1051 45.75 -6.48 -2.72
N ALA A 1052 46.22 -6.03 -3.88
CA ALA A 1052 46.41 -6.90 -5.03
C ALA A 1052 47.51 -7.94 -4.73
N GLY A 1053 47.12 -9.18 -4.44
CA GLY A 1053 48.04 -10.24 -4.01
C GLY A 1053 47.42 -11.54 -3.47
N GLU A 1054 46.11 -11.56 -3.15
CA GLU A 1054 45.35 -12.74 -2.68
C GLU A 1054 44.10 -13.02 -3.52
#